data_AF-A0A919UJ25-F1
#
_entry.id   AF-A0A919UJ25-F1
#
_cell.length_a   1.000
_cell.length_b   1.000
_cell.length_c   1.000
_cell.angle_alpha   90.00
_cell.angle_beta   90.00
_cell.angle_gamma   90.00
#
_symmetry.space_group_name_H-M   'P 1'
#
loop_
_entity.id
_entity.type
_entity.pdbx_description
1 polymer ?
#
loop_
_entity_poly.entity_id
_entity_poly.type
_entity_poly.pdbx_seq_one_letter_code
_entity_poly.pdbx_strand_id
1 'polypeptide(L)'
;MQISELELVNWGPYYGKHRIPLDVTPHAPVVLFRGENMRGKTSLLRGIVWALYGEIREQDGRTPLDVGRMVNTDALETGETEFGVRLKFVHAGAEFTLYRTSIATEDRPGKVTVQVPKLDLKPGDGLPYPVAQIPDVINGILSRDISDFFLFDGEMLSRFEERLREERSSAQGFVRTQVERALGLPFLGDLWRDMDAVLDDVTKSIDQVVRKEKAHHKDSEAYRAKADELKATEKNLLELEKRERALTQEIDEIEAQLAKLDEVKDAYHERKGLQRELDASHDTIKDYRQSIAERAEQQWWLPMADKLFEDLQDIEDWIVAAEKVDREQLRTRIKIEQLEGQLGSGYCSACGQPVATHNEDELSAEIAQLEATLQYDAESTSLDELRVRRDRLRKFSTAPSSLQWLHDQERDLRREKLKNDRRAQQILHLTDQLQGTTVEIDALERNLLEAKGTKQRLASLKGPLEIKRGQIKAEVNRLGVKLAQKPEVDPDTRRLQAMAEEGSEIVARSYDGFRSAMRERVQTATSQLFRTLTTESDYSGVSISDDYRLAVLHRDGRAQGMISAGANQILTMAFIGALGECSVDEAPMVMDTPFGRLDIGHRRAILEWVGTFDRQVILFVQSGEYDPTRDAAILAGKIGREYTIDRLSAKRSEVNPA
;
A
#
# COMPACT_ATOMS: atom_id res chain seq x y z
N MET A 1 3.94 -21.28 -29.11
CA MET A 1 3.97 -20.23 -30.15
C MET A 1 5.33 -19.56 -30.13
N GLN A 2 5.92 -19.30 -31.30
CA GLN A 2 7.19 -18.57 -31.45
C GLN A 2 7.07 -17.58 -32.61
N ILE A 3 7.37 -16.30 -32.38
CA ILE A 3 7.33 -15.26 -33.42
C ILE A 3 8.62 -15.35 -34.24
N SER A 4 8.49 -15.60 -35.55
CA SER A 4 9.63 -15.69 -36.46
C SER A 4 9.99 -14.36 -37.10
N GLU A 5 9.03 -13.46 -37.29
CA GLU A 5 9.28 -12.16 -37.91
C GLU A 5 8.21 -11.13 -37.53
N LEU A 6 8.65 -9.90 -37.26
CA LEU A 6 7.81 -8.72 -37.09
C LEU A 6 8.09 -7.74 -38.23
N GLU A 7 7.07 -7.38 -39.00
CA GLU A 7 7.15 -6.33 -40.01
C GLU A 7 6.20 -5.18 -39.65
N LEU A 8 6.74 -3.97 -39.60
CA LEU A 8 6.02 -2.74 -39.32
C LEU A 8 5.95 -1.88 -40.58
N VAL A 9 4.80 -1.28 -40.83
CA VAL A 9 4.60 -0.30 -41.91
C VAL A 9 4.03 0.97 -41.29
N ASN A 10 4.79 2.06 -41.33
CA ASN A 10 4.37 3.39 -40.85
C ASN A 10 3.79 3.37 -39.40
N TRP A 11 4.44 2.64 -38.50
CA TRP A 11 3.96 2.35 -37.15
C TRP A 11 4.76 3.07 -36.06
N GLY A 12 4.12 3.95 -35.30
CA GLY A 12 4.73 4.74 -34.23
C GLY A 12 5.93 5.55 -34.77
N PRO A 13 7.13 5.41 -34.21
CA PRO A 13 8.33 6.07 -34.74
C PRO A 13 8.94 5.35 -35.96
N TYR A 14 8.41 4.21 -36.42
CA TYR A 14 8.97 3.44 -37.52
C TYR A 14 8.33 3.86 -38.85
N TYR A 15 8.98 4.81 -39.55
CA TYR A 15 8.56 5.30 -40.87
C TYR A 15 9.01 4.35 -41.98
N GLY A 16 8.13 4.06 -42.94
CA GLY A 16 8.36 3.10 -44.02
C GLY A 16 8.15 1.65 -43.58
N LYS A 17 8.80 0.71 -44.30
CA LYS A 17 8.72 -0.73 -44.03
C LYS A 17 9.94 -1.21 -43.25
N HIS A 18 9.72 -1.72 -42.05
CA HIS A 18 10.76 -2.30 -41.19
C HIS A 18 10.49 -3.78 -41.02
N ARG A 19 11.41 -4.65 -41.45
CA ARG A 19 11.28 -6.11 -41.35
C ARG A 19 12.34 -6.64 -40.40
N ILE A 20 11.89 -7.20 -39.27
CA ILE A 20 12.72 -7.59 -38.15
C ILE A 20 12.58 -9.11 -37.94
N PRO A 21 13.59 -9.90 -38.32
CA PRO A 21 13.63 -11.33 -38.01
C PRO A 21 13.70 -11.55 -36.49
N LEU A 22 12.90 -12.48 -35.96
CA LEU A 22 12.82 -12.81 -34.54
C LEU A 22 13.02 -14.30 -34.29
N ASP A 23 13.29 -15.09 -35.32
CA ASP A 23 13.53 -16.53 -35.22
C ASP A 23 14.74 -16.83 -34.32
N VAL A 24 14.56 -17.85 -33.48
CA VAL A 24 15.50 -18.29 -32.44
C VAL A 24 15.48 -19.81 -32.34
N THR A 25 16.44 -20.38 -31.61
CA THR A 25 16.51 -21.82 -31.34
C THR A 25 16.32 -22.09 -29.84
N PRO A 26 15.94 -23.32 -29.43
CA PRO A 26 15.86 -23.68 -28.01
C PRO A 26 17.20 -23.50 -27.25
N HIS A 27 18.33 -23.57 -27.95
CA HIS A 27 19.65 -23.33 -27.35
C HIS A 27 19.96 -21.85 -27.16
N ALA A 28 19.41 -20.97 -28.00
CA ALA A 28 19.58 -19.52 -27.92
C ALA A 28 18.23 -18.81 -28.12
N PRO A 29 17.33 -18.85 -27.11
CA PRO A 29 15.94 -18.42 -27.25
C PRO A 29 15.72 -16.93 -27.04
N VAL A 30 16.75 -16.16 -26.65
CA VAL A 30 16.61 -14.75 -26.28
C VAL A 30 16.81 -13.85 -27.50
N VAL A 31 15.85 -12.97 -27.77
CA VAL A 31 15.98 -11.83 -28.69
C VAL A 31 16.12 -10.56 -27.86
N LEU A 32 17.25 -9.87 -27.97
CA LEU A 32 17.56 -8.69 -27.18
C LEU A 32 17.48 -7.41 -28.02
N PHE A 33 16.68 -6.45 -27.57
CA PHE A 33 16.59 -5.11 -28.15
C PHE A 33 17.15 -4.07 -27.19
N ARG A 34 18.19 -3.36 -27.60
CA ARG A 34 18.81 -2.28 -26.83
C ARG A 34 18.38 -0.93 -27.36
N GLY A 35 17.82 -0.08 -26.52
CA GLY A 35 17.46 1.29 -26.89
C GLY A 35 17.15 2.15 -25.68
N GLU A 36 17.51 3.43 -25.73
CA GLU A 36 17.11 4.39 -24.69
C GLU A 36 15.60 4.62 -24.64
N ASN A 37 15.12 5.26 -23.58
CA ASN A 37 13.73 5.67 -23.49
C ASN A 37 13.35 6.63 -24.64
N MET A 38 12.07 6.62 -25.00
CA MET A 38 11.52 7.38 -26.13
C MET A 38 12.05 6.99 -27.53
N ARG A 39 12.73 5.84 -27.68
CA ARG A 39 13.21 5.34 -28.98
C ARG A 39 12.27 4.37 -29.70
N GLY A 40 11.11 4.04 -29.12
CA GLY A 40 10.11 3.18 -29.79
C GLY A 40 10.03 1.72 -29.34
N LYS A 41 10.74 1.33 -28.26
CA LYS A 41 10.63 -0.01 -27.65
C LYS A 41 9.18 -0.42 -27.37
N THR A 42 8.45 0.41 -26.63
CA THR A 42 7.02 0.20 -26.33
C THR A 42 6.16 0.19 -27.60
N SER A 43 6.56 0.91 -28.65
CA SER A 43 5.86 0.85 -29.94
C SER A 43 6.01 -0.50 -30.64
N LEU A 44 7.15 -1.19 -30.52
CA LEU A 44 7.34 -2.56 -31.02
C LEU A 44 6.41 -3.53 -30.28
N LEU A 45 6.40 -3.50 -28.94
CA LEU A 45 5.50 -4.32 -28.12
C LEU A 45 4.03 -4.06 -28.48
N ARG A 46 3.62 -2.79 -28.55
CA ARG A 46 2.25 -2.41 -28.95
C ARG A 46 1.90 -2.87 -30.36
N GLY A 47 2.87 -2.91 -31.27
CA GLY A 47 2.67 -3.46 -32.61
C GLY A 47 2.30 -4.95 -32.59
N ILE A 48 3.01 -5.74 -31.78
CA ILE A 48 2.70 -7.17 -31.59
C ILE A 48 1.29 -7.35 -31.01
N VAL A 49 0.97 -6.60 -29.94
CA VAL A 49 -0.35 -6.65 -29.29
C VAL A 49 -1.47 -6.25 -30.25
N TRP A 50 -1.28 -5.19 -31.03
CA TRP A 50 -2.26 -4.72 -31.99
C TRP A 50 -2.46 -5.69 -33.15
N ALA A 51 -1.40 -6.30 -33.67
CA ALA A 51 -1.53 -7.32 -34.72
C ALA A 51 -2.43 -8.47 -34.24
N LEU A 52 -2.17 -9.02 -33.05
CA LEU A 52 -2.94 -10.11 -32.45
C LEU A 52 -4.40 -9.70 -32.17
N TYR A 53 -4.62 -8.61 -31.44
CA TYR A 53 -5.94 -8.34 -30.85
C TYR A 53 -6.69 -7.16 -31.47
N GLY A 54 -6.01 -6.29 -32.21
CA GLY A 54 -6.62 -5.12 -32.85
C GLY A 54 -6.87 -3.94 -31.93
N GLU A 55 -6.60 -4.10 -30.64
CA GLU A 55 -6.72 -3.06 -29.62
C GLU A 55 -5.38 -2.87 -28.90
N ILE A 56 -5.11 -1.64 -28.51
CA ILE A 56 -4.03 -1.28 -27.59
C ILE A 56 -4.68 -0.55 -26.43
N ARG A 57 -4.10 -0.65 -25.23
CA ARG A 57 -4.59 0.07 -24.06
C ARG A 57 -3.60 1.16 -23.65
N GLU A 58 -4.11 2.23 -23.05
CA GLU A 58 -3.29 3.25 -22.42
C GLU A 58 -2.59 2.71 -21.16
N GLN A 59 -1.79 3.56 -20.51
CA GLN A 59 -1.03 3.22 -19.31
C GLN A 59 -1.92 2.79 -18.13
N ASP A 60 -3.23 3.06 -18.16
CA ASP A 60 -4.18 2.59 -17.14
C ASP A 60 -4.64 1.12 -17.36
N GLY A 61 -4.46 0.58 -18.57
CA GLY A 61 -4.81 -0.78 -18.95
C GLY A 61 -6.30 -1.03 -19.08
N ARG A 62 -7.12 0.03 -19.04
CA ARG A 62 -8.58 -0.01 -19.20
C ARG A 62 -9.02 0.82 -20.38
N THR A 63 -8.42 1.99 -20.57
CA THR A 63 -8.74 2.92 -21.65
C THR A 63 -8.14 2.39 -22.95
N PRO A 64 -8.95 2.15 -24.00
CA PRO A 64 -8.43 1.86 -25.31
C PRO A 64 -7.59 3.04 -25.81
N LEU A 65 -6.33 2.79 -26.16
CA LEU A 65 -5.48 3.76 -26.82
C LEU A 65 -5.99 3.94 -28.26
N ASP A 66 -6.19 5.18 -28.66
CA ASP A 66 -6.51 5.50 -30.06
C ASP A 66 -5.35 5.04 -30.96
N VAL A 67 -5.65 4.08 -31.85
CA VAL A 67 -4.72 3.53 -32.84
C VAL A 67 -4.18 4.63 -33.76
N GLY A 68 -4.93 5.72 -33.97
CA GLY A 68 -4.46 6.90 -34.70
C GLY A 68 -3.17 7.50 -34.14
N ARG A 69 -2.93 7.38 -32.83
CA ARG A 69 -1.67 7.82 -32.19
C ARG A 69 -0.47 6.95 -32.56
N MET A 70 -0.69 5.73 -33.05
CA MET A 70 0.36 4.82 -33.51
C MET A 70 0.63 4.95 -35.01
N VAL A 71 0.00 5.90 -35.71
CA VAL A 71 0.34 6.19 -37.10
C VAL A 71 1.59 7.08 -37.12
N ASN A 72 2.55 6.75 -37.98
CA ASN A 72 3.74 7.57 -38.10
C ASN A 72 3.40 8.96 -38.66
N THR A 73 3.86 10.02 -37.98
CA THR A 73 3.55 11.40 -38.35
C THR A 73 4.16 11.81 -39.70
N ASP A 74 5.37 11.32 -40.03
CA ASP A 74 5.99 11.65 -41.31
C ASP A 74 5.26 10.98 -42.48
N ALA A 75 4.69 9.78 -42.26
CA ALA A 75 3.84 9.12 -43.26
C ALA A 75 2.56 9.92 -43.55
N LEU A 76 1.94 10.49 -42.52
CA LEU A 76 0.79 11.39 -42.69
C LEU A 76 1.17 12.66 -43.46
N GLU A 77 2.32 13.25 -43.16
CA GLU A 77 2.83 14.45 -43.84
C GLU A 77 3.20 14.19 -45.32
N THR A 78 3.70 13.00 -45.65
CA THR A 78 4.03 12.61 -47.04
C THR A 78 2.84 12.09 -47.83
N GLY A 79 1.67 11.91 -47.20
CA GLY A 79 0.47 11.36 -47.83
C GLY A 79 0.47 9.83 -47.94
N GLU A 80 1.35 9.14 -47.23
CA GLU A 80 1.32 7.69 -47.07
C GLU A 80 0.26 7.30 -46.04
N THR A 81 -0.91 6.95 -46.53
CA THR A 81 -2.08 6.68 -45.69
C THR A 81 -2.13 5.26 -45.14
N GLU A 82 -1.37 4.31 -45.69
CA GLU A 82 -1.36 2.92 -45.23
C GLU A 82 -0.37 2.71 -44.09
N PHE A 83 -0.84 2.07 -43.02
CA PHE A 83 -0.01 1.60 -41.91
C PHE A 83 -0.48 0.22 -41.44
N GLY A 84 0.41 -0.55 -40.82
CA GLY A 84 0.05 -1.88 -40.37
C GLY A 84 1.20 -2.67 -39.76
N VAL A 85 0.86 -3.87 -39.29
CA VAL A 85 1.78 -4.80 -38.65
C VAL A 85 1.54 -6.19 -39.21
N ARG A 86 2.63 -6.87 -39.59
CA ARG A 86 2.64 -8.28 -39.97
C ARG A 86 3.43 -9.08 -38.94
N LEU A 87 2.83 -10.14 -38.44
CA LEU A 87 3.49 -11.14 -37.59
C LEU A 87 3.56 -12.46 -38.33
N LYS A 88 4.75 -13.02 -38.42
CA LYS A 88 4.92 -14.44 -38.73
C LYS A 88 5.27 -15.19 -37.46
N PHE A 89 4.61 -16.32 -37.23
CA PHE A 89 4.84 -17.13 -36.05
C PHE A 89 4.56 -18.61 -36.32
N VAL A 90 5.15 -19.46 -35.48
CA VAL A 90 4.96 -20.90 -35.51
C VAL A 90 4.17 -21.32 -34.27
N HIS A 91 3.13 -22.12 -34.43
CA HIS A 91 2.36 -22.70 -33.33
C HIS A 91 1.99 -24.15 -33.65
N ALA A 92 2.22 -25.07 -32.71
CA ALA A 92 2.01 -26.51 -32.88
C ALA A 92 2.65 -27.09 -34.17
N GLY A 93 3.81 -26.57 -34.57
CA GLY A 93 4.53 -26.99 -35.78
C GLY A 93 4.02 -26.39 -37.10
N ALA A 94 2.93 -25.62 -37.09
CA ALA A 94 2.41 -24.93 -38.26
C ALA A 94 2.82 -23.46 -38.30
N GLU A 95 3.17 -22.96 -39.48
CA GLU A 95 3.47 -21.54 -39.70
C GLU A 95 2.20 -20.73 -39.96
N PHE A 96 2.13 -19.53 -39.39
CA PHE A 96 1.05 -18.58 -39.58
C PHE A 96 1.62 -17.21 -39.94
N THR A 97 0.96 -16.53 -40.86
CA THR A 97 1.19 -15.11 -41.18
C THR A 97 -0.09 -14.34 -40.88
N LEU A 98 -0.02 -13.50 -39.84
CA LEU A 98 -1.07 -12.57 -39.46
C LEU A 98 -0.72 -11.18 -39.98
N TYR A 99 -1.64 -10.55 -40.69
CA TYR A 99 -1.45 -9.21 -41.22
C TYR A 99 -2.65 -8.34 -40.86
N ARG A 100 -2.38 -7.25 -40.15
CA ARG A 100 -3.38 -6.24 -39.80
C ARG A 100 -2.96 -4.90 -40.39
N THR A 101 -3.80 -4.31 -41.22
CA THR A 101 -3.53 -3.02 -41.86
C THR A 101 -4.71 -2.09 -41.71
N SER A 102 -4.45 -0.79 -41.73
CA SER A 102 -5.49 0.22 -41.82
C SER A 102 -5.01 1.41 -42.64
N ILE A 103 -5.96 2.27 -42.99
CA ILE A 103 -5.74 3.52 -43.70
C ILE A 103 -6.03 4.65 -42.72
N ALA A 104 -5.05 5.54 -42.54
CA ALA A 104 -5.16 6.74 -41.75
C ALA A 104 -5.14 7.98 -42.65
N THR A 105 -6.04 8.91 -42.38
CA THR A 105 -6.07 10.23 -43.03
C THR A 105 -6.10 11.33 -41.98
N GLU A 106 -5.38 12.41 -42.22
CA GLU A 106 -5.45 13.59 -41.36
C GLU A 106 -6.49 14.56 -41.94
N ASP A 107 -7.66 14.64 -41.31
CA ASP A 107 -8.75 15.50 -41.79
C ASP A 107 -8.51 16.98 -41.40
N ARG A 108 -7.84 17.21 -40.27
CA ARG A 108 -7.42 18.52 -39.73
C ARG A 108 -6.12 18.35 -38.94
N PRO A 109 -5.29 19.39 -38.80
CA PRO A 109 -4.05 19.32 -38.02
C PRO A 109 -4.28 18.71 -36.63
N GLY A 110 -3.65 17.56 -36.36
CA GLY A 110 -3.72 16.83 -35.09
C GLY A 110 -4.92 15.90 -34.92
N LYS A 111 -5.83 15.78 -35.89
CA LYS A 111 -6.95 14.81 -35.87
C LYS A 111 -6.79 13.77 -36.97
N VAL A 112 -6.27 12.61 -36.58
CA VAL A 112 -6.11 11.44 -37.44
C VAL A 112 -7.38 10.59 -37.41
N THR A 113 -7.96 10.31 -38.56
CA THR A 113 -9.09 9.41 -38.73
C THR A 113 -8.57 8.08 -39.28
N VAL A 114 -8.85 6.98 -38.57
CA VAL A 114 -8.41 5.63 -38.94
C VAL A 114 -9.61 4.83 -39.44
N GLN A 115 -9.50 4.21 -40.61
CA GLN A 115 -10.52 3.32 -41.16
C GLN A 115 -10.59 1.98 -40.42
N VAL A 116 -11.65 1.20 -40.64
CA VAL A 116 -11.77 -0.15 -40.08
C VAL A 116 -10.59 -0.99 -40.56
N PRO A 117 -9.78 -1.57 -39.64
CA PRO A 117 -8.63 -2.37 -40.03
C PRO A 117 -9.02 -3.60 -40.84
N LYS A 118 -8.24 -3.91 -41.87
CA LYS A 118 -8.27 -5.21 -42.55
C LYS A 118 -7.45 -6.20 -41.76
N LEU A 119 -7.94 -7.43 -41.68
CA LEU A 119 -7.33 -8.52 -40.91
C LEU A 119 -7.28 -9.77 -41.78
N ASP A 120 -6.07 -10.26 -42.01
CA ASP A 120 -5.80 -11.47 -42.78
C ASP A 120 -4.95 -12.44 -41.95
N LEU A 121 -5.35 -13.71 -41.87
CA LEU A 121 -4.58 -14.78 -41.26
C LEU A 121 -4.42 -15.91 -42.27
N LYS A 122 -3.17 -16.20 -42.63
CA LYS A 122 -2.83 -17.27 -43.57
C LYS A 122 -1.93 -18.31 -42.91
N PRO A 123 -2.34 -19.59 -42.84
CA PRO A 123 -1.43 -20.69 -42.52
C PRO A 123 -0.49 -20.96 -43.71
N GLY A 124 0.76 -21.36 -43.43
CA GLY A 124 1.82 -21.53 -44.44
C GLY A 124 1.41 -22.33 -45.66
N ASP A 125 0.80 -23.50 -45.43
CA ASP A 125 0.39 -24.46 -46.46
C ASP A 125 -1.12 -24.50 -46.74
N GLY A 126 -1.89 -23.50 -46.29
CA GLY A 126 -3.35 -23.52 -46.37
C GLY A 126 -4.00 -22.28 -46.97
N LEU A 127 -5.34 -22.31 -47.04
CA LEU A 127 -6.16 -21.18 -47.43
C LEU A 127 -6.27 -20.17 -46.27
N PRO A 128 -6.41 -18.86 -46.54
CA PRO A 128 -6.69 -17.86 -45.51
C PRO A 128 -7.94 -18.20 -44.72
N TYR A 129 -7.91 -17.92 -43.41
CA TYR A 129 -9.09 -18.08 -42.56
C TYR A 129 -10.15 -17.00 -42.90
N PRO A 130 -11.45 -17.34 -42.83
CA PRO A 130 -12.51 -16.33 -42.89
C PRO A 130 -12.32 -15.29 -41.78
N VAL A 131 -12.41 -14.00 -42.11
CA VAL A 131 -12.14 -12.88 -41.17
C VAL A 131 -12.90 -13.02 -39.84
N ALA A 132 -14.15 -13.51 -39.87
CA ALA A 132 -14.97 -13.71 -38.68
C ALA A 132 -14.42 -14.75 -37.70
N GLN A 133 -13.64 -15.73 -38.17
CA GLN A 133 -13.07 -16.81 -37.34
C GLN A 133 -11.66 -16.49 -36.84
N ILE A 134 -10.98 -15.50 -37.43
CA ILE A 134 -9.60 -15.14 -37.06
C ILE A 134 -9.47 -14.81 -35.56
N PRO A 135 -10.38 -14.02 -34.94
CA PRO A 135 -10.28 -13.73 -33.50
C PRO A 135 -10.36 -14.98 -32.63
N ASP A 136 -11.20 -15.96 -32.97
CA ASP A 136 -11.33 -17.21 -32.22
C ASP A 136 -10.07 -18.07 -32.36
N VAL A 137 -9.49 -18.13 -33.56
CA VAL A 137 -8.21 -18.83 -33.79
C VAL A 137 -7.08 -18.18 -33.00
N ILE A 138 -6.98 -16.85 -32.98
CA ILE A 138 -5.96 -16.14 -32.20
C ILE A 138 -6.18 -16.35 -30.70
N ASN A 139 -7.42 -16.25 -30.22
CA ASN A 139 -7.74 -16.50 -28.81
C ASN A 139 -7.49 -17.94 -28.37
N GLY A 140 -7.59 -18.90 -29.29
CA GLY A 140 -7.21 -20.30 -29.04
C GLY A 140 -5.70 -20.54 -29.03
N ILE A 141 -4.89 -19.67 -29.64
CA ILE A 141 -3.42 -19.76 -29.64
C ILE A 141 -2.81 -19.02 -28.44
N LEU A 142 -3.27 -17.78 -28.21
CA LEU A 142 -2.93 -16.95 -27.07
C LEU A 142 -4.12 -16.05 -26.74
N SER A 143 -4.88 -16.45 -25.73
CA SER A 143 -6.07 -15.72 -25.30
C SER A 143 -5.74 -14.27 -24.93
N ARG A 144 -6.61 -13.33 -25.33
CA ARG A 144 -6.46 -11.91 -24.97
C ARG A 144 -6.36 -11.69 -23.47
N ASP A 145 -7.13 -12.44 -22.69
CA ASP A 145 -7.22 -12.26 -21.24
C ASP A 145 -5.90 -12.57 -20.54
N ILE A 146 -5.11 -13.49 -21.09
CA ILE A 146 -3.87 -13.98 -20.48
C ILE A 146 -2.64 -13.32 -21.11
N SER A 147 -2.83 -12.59 -22.21
CA SER A 147 -1.76 -11.94 -22.98
C SER A 147 -0.92 -11.00 -22.12
N ASP A 148 -1.53 -10.37 -21.12
CA ASP A 148 -0.88 -9.46 -20.17
C ASP A 148 0.19 -10.15 -19.31
N PHE A 149 0.17 -11.48 -19.17
CA PHE A 149 1.20 -12.26 -18.47
C PHE A 149 2.41 -12.61 -19.35
N PHE A 150 2.21 -12.62 -20.67
CA PHE A 150 3.25 -12.94 -21.65
C PHE A 150 3.82 -11.71 -22.33
N LEU A 151 3.02 -10.65 -22.47
CA LEU A 151 3.31 -9.42 -23.18
C LEU A 151 3.15 -8.24 -22.22
N PHE A 152 4.20 -7.86 -21.50
CA PHE A 152 4.11 -6.81 -20.48
C PHE A 152 5.24 -5.79 -20.56
N ASP A 153 4.92 -4.57 -20.13
CA ASP A 153 5.87 -3.48 -19.94
C ASP A 153 6.11 -3.20 -18.44
N GLY A 154 7.16 -2.42 -18.14
CA GLY A 154 7.51 -2.07 -16.76
C GLY A 154 6.41 -1.29 -16.01
N GLU A 155 5.54 -0.59 -16.72
CA GLU A 155 4.39 0.14 -16.14
C GLU A 155 3.25 -0.82 -15.77
N MET A 156 3.02 -1.86 -16.56
CA MET A 156 2.09 -2.93 -16.28
C MET A 156 2.52 -3.74 -15.05
N LEU A 157 3.82 -4.02 -14.90
CA LEU A 157 4.37 -4.63 -13.68
C LEU A 157 4.04 -3.80 -12.43
N SER A 158 4.24 -2.49 -12.50
CA SER A 158 3.96 -1.56 -11.38
C SER A 158 2.47 -1.54 -11.00
N ARG A 159 1.56 -1.68 -11.98
CA ARG A 159 0.12 -1.77 -11.73
C ARG A 159 -0.30 -3.11 -11.14
N PHE A 160 0.29 -4.21 -11.60
CA PHE A 160 0.08 -5.51 -10.96
C PHE A 160 0.52 -5.45 -9.49
N GLU A 161 1.66 -4.83 -9.21
CA GLU A 161 2.11 -4.58 -7.83
C GLU A 161 1.07 -3.79 -7.01
N GLU A 162 0.54 -2.68 -7.54
CA GLU A 162 -0.47 -1.86 -6.86
C GLU A 162 -1.77 -2.62 -6.61
N ARG A 163 -2.27 -3.37 -7.59
CA ARG A 163 -3.52 -4.16 -7.46
C ARG A 163 -3.37 -5.35 -6.53
N LEU A 164 -2.17 -5.91 -6.41
CA LEU A 164 -1.86 -6.95 -5.42
C LEU A 164 -1.84 -6.38 -3.99
N ARG A 165 -1.67 -5.05 -3.82
CA ARG A 165 -1.66 -4.35 -2.53
C ARG A 165 -3.03 -3.83 -2.10
N GLU A 166 -3.89 -3.43 -3.03
CA GLU A 166 -5.17 -2.79 -2.67
C GLU A 166 -6.08 -3.70 -1.84
N GLU A 167 -6.49 -3.23 -0.66
CA GLU A 167 -7.52 -3.87 0.16
C GLU A 167 -8.95 -3.70 -0.41
N ARG A 168 -9.10 -2.92 -1.50
CA ARG A 168 -10.38 -2.66 -2.14
C ARG A 168 -10.87 -3.88 -2.91
N SER A 169 -12.12 -4.26 -2.68
CA SER A 169 -12.76 -5.46 -3.22
C SER A 169 -12.84 -5.50 -4.77
N SER A 170 -12.83 -4.34 -5.43
CA SER A 170 -12.99 -4.23 -6.90
C SER A 170 -11.71 -4.53 -7.68
N ALA A 171 -10.54 -4.10 -7.22
CA ALA A 171 -9.24 -4.43 -7.83
C ALA A 171 -8.90 -5.92 -7.65
N GLN A 172 -9.30 -6.50 -6.52
CA GLN A 172 -9.08 -7.91 -6.18
C GLN A 172 -9.89 -8.86 -7.08
N GLY A 173 -11.15 -8.53 -7.38
CA GLY A 173 -11.97 -9.32 -8.31
C GLY A 173 -11.35 -9.41 -9.71
N PHE A 174 -10.69 -8.35 -10.16
CA PHE A 174 -10.02 -8.32 -11.46
C PHE A 174 -8.81 -9.27 -11.49
N VAL A 175 -7.87 -9.16 -10.55
CA VAL A 175 -6.67 -10.02 -10.52
C VAL A 175 -7.08 -11.49 -10.39
N ARG A 176 -8.02 -11.80 -9.48
CA ARG A 176 -8.57 -13.15 -9.34
C ARG A 176 -9.16 -13.67 -10.65
N THR A 177 -9.99 -12.87 -11.32
CA THR A 177 -10.61 -13.28 -12.59
C THR A 177 -9.57 -13.52 -13.68
N GLN A 178 -8.55 -12.68 -13.78
CA GLN A 178 -7.46 -12.84 -14.77
C GLN A 178 -6.59 -14.06 -14.50
N VAL A 179 -6.26 -14.31 -13.23
CA VAL A 179 -5.52 -15.50 -12.81
C VAL A 179 -6.35 -16.76 -13.07
N GLU A 180 -7.62 -16.78 -12.66
CA GLU A 180 -8.49 -17.94 -12.90
C GLU A 180 -8.64 -18.23 -14.41
N ARG A 181 -8.75 -17.18 -15.24
CA ARG A 181 -8.75 -17.29 -16.71
C ARG A 181 -7.43 -17.85 -17.27
N ALA A 182 -6.29 -17.35 -16.81
CA ALA A 182 -4.96 -17.83 -17.21
C ALA A 182 -4.73 -19.32 -16.91
N LEU A 183 -5.39 -19.81 -15.87
CA LEU A 183 -5.30 -21.19 -15.43
C LEU A 183 -6.38 -22.10 -16.05
N GLY A 184 -7.25 -21.57 -16.93
CA GLY A 184 -8.31 -22.34 -17.60
C GLY A 184 -9.52 -22.68 -16.72
N LEU A 185 -9.69 -22.04 -15.56
CA LEU A 185 -10.85 -22.25 -14.66
C LEU A 185 -12.22 -21.84 -15.24
N PRO A 186 -12.36 -20.85 -16.14
CA PRO A 186 -13.67 -20.48 -16.70
C PRO A 186 -14.36 -21.64 -17.39
N PHE A 187 -13.62 -22.48 -18.14
CA PHE A 187 -14.19 -23.64 -18.82
C PHE A 187 -14.84 -24.62 -17.85
N LEU A 188 -14.16 -24.94 -16.74
CA LEU A 188 -14.73 -25.80 -15.70
C LEU A 188 -15.87 -25.11 -14.94
N GLY A 189 -15.80 -23.79 -14.76
CA GLY A 189 -16.87 -22.99 -14.16
C GLY A 189 -18.13 -22.95 -15.02
N ASP A 190 -17.98 -22.85 -16.34
CA ASP A 190 -19.08 -22.89 -17.28
C ASP A 190 -19.65 -24.31 -17.39
N LEU A 191 -18.81 -25.35 -17.44
CA LEU A 191 -19.26 -26.74 -17.34
C LEU A 191 -20.06 -27.00 -16.05
N TRP A 192 -19.60 -26.44 -14.92
CA TRP A 192 -20.34 -26.54 -13.65
C TRP A 192 -21.71 -25.89 -13.74
N ARG A 193 -21.82 -24.69 -14.33
CA ARG A 193 -23.11 -24.01 -14.56
C ARG A 193 -24.02 -24.78 -15.49
N ASP A 194 -23.47 -25.33 -16.58
CA ASP A 194 -24.21 -26.12 -17.55
C ASP A 194 -24.76 -27.40 -16.90
N MET A 195 -23.94 -28.09 -16.10
CA MET A 195 -24.38 -29.27 -15.34
C MET A 195 -25.45 -28.94 -14.31
N ASP A 196 -25.32 -27.81 -13.60
CA ASP A 196 -26.34 -27.36 -12.63
C ASP A 196 -27.66 -27.00 -13.36
N ALA A 197 -27.59 -26.41 -14.56
CA ALA A 197 -28.76 -26.13 -15.40
C ALA A 197 -29.45 -27.41 -15.89
N VAL A 198 -28.67 -28.42 -16.33
CA VAL A 198 -29.20 -29.73 -16.73
C VAL A 198 -29.90 -30.40 -15.54
N LEU A 199 -29.27 -30.40 -14.37
CA LEU A 199 -29.86 -30.93 -13.14
C LEU A 199 -31.20 -30.25 -12.81
N ASP A 200 -31.24 -28.92 -12.89
CA ASP A 200 -32.45 -28.13 -12.68
C ASP A 200 -33.58 -28.51 -13.65
N ASP A 201 -33.27 -28.70 -14.93
CA ASP A 201 -34.26 -29.04 -15.94
C ASP A 201 -34.78 -30.48 -15.81
N VAL A 202 -33.91 -31.44 -15.49
CA VAL A 202 -34.33 -32.82 -15.19
C VAL A 202 -35.22 -32.86 -13.96
N THR A 203 -34.85 -32.11 -12.92
CA THR A 203 -35.63 -32.02 -11.69
C THR A 203 -37.02 -31.40 -11.94
N LYS A 204 -37.13 -30.37 -12.81
CA LYS A 204 -38.42 -29.80 -13.23
C LYS A 204 -39.28 -30.80 -14.00
N SER A 205 -38.69 -31.60 -14.89
CA SER A 205 -39.41 -32.65 -15.62
C SER A 205 -40.00 -33.72 -14.69
N ILE A 206 -39.26 -34.09 -13.65
CA ILE A 206 -39.73 -35.02 -12.62
C ILE A 206 -40.88 -34.42 -11.80
N ASP A 207 -40.80 -33.14 -11.42
CA ASP A 207 -41.92 -32.42 -10.78
C ASP A 207 -43.17 -32.47 -11.66
N GLN A 208 -43.06 -32.25 -12.97
CA GLN A 208 -44.22 -32.32 -13.88
C GLN A 208 -44.89 -33.70 -13.93
N VAL A 209 -44.12 -34.79 -13.84
CA VAL A 209 -44.65 -36.15 -13.83
C VAL A 209 -45.34 -36.44 -12.50
N VAL A 210 -44.69 -36.14 -11.38
CA VAL A 210 -45.26 -36.31 -10.03
C VAL A 210 -46.54 -35.47 -9.85
N ARG A 211 -46.60 -34.26 -10.43
CA ARG A 211 -47.78 -33.38 -10.37
C ARG A 211 -49.02 -33.95 -11.05
N LYS A 212 -48.87 -34.80 -12.06
CA LYS A 212 -50.00 -35.39 -12.79
C LYS A 212 -50.66 -36.51 -12.01
N GLU A 213 -49.98 -37.09 -11.02
CA GLU A 213 -50.54 -38.14 -10.17
C GLU A 213 -50.93 -37.63 -8.79
N LYS A 214 -52.21 -37.83 -8.44
CA LYS A 214 -52.81 -37.35 -7.18
C LYS A 214 -52.45 -38.20 -5.95
N ALA A 215 -51.59 -39.21 -6.08
CA ALA A 215 -51.42 -40.26 -5.07
C ALA A 215 -50.53 -39.86 -3.86
N HIS A 216 -49.71 -38.81 -3.96
CA HIS A 216 -48.67 -38.54 -2.95
C HIS A 216 -48.62 -37.07 -2.48
N HIS A 217 -49.59 -36.69 -1.64
CA HIS A 217 -49.75 -35.31 -1.19
C HIS A 217 -48.55 -34.78 -0.36
N LYS A 218 -48.04 -35.54 0.64
CA LYS A 218 -47.11 -34.98 1.64
C LYS A 218 -45.69 -34.65 1.14
N ASP A 219 -45.00 -35.59 0.49
CA ASP A 219 -43.62 -35.35 0.04
C ASP A 219 -43.55 -34.37 -1.14
N SER A 220 -44.56 -34.41 -2.01
CA SER A 220 -44.71 -33.48 -3.13
C SER A 220 -45.03 -32.05 -2.64
N GLU A 221 -45.88 -31.91 -1.62
CA GLU A 221 -46.13 -30.61 -0.97
C GLU A 221 -44.89 -30.08 -0.23
N ALA A 222 -44.17 -30.93 0.51
CA ALA A 222 -42.96 -30.54 1.21
C ALA A 222 -41.86 -30.08 0.24
N TYR A 223 -41.69 -30.79 -0.87
CA TYR A 223 -40.77 -30.41 -1.95
C TYR A 223 -41.17 -29.07 -2.57
N ARG A 224 -42.44 -28.90 -2.94
CA ARG A 224 -42.95 -27.63 -3.50
C ARG A 224 -42.71 -26.46 -2.56
N ALA A 225 -43.05 -26.61 -1.29
CA ALA A 225 -42.83 -25.56 -0.30
C ALA A 225 -41.35 -25.14 -0.25
N LYS A 226 -40.43 -26.11 -0.30
CA LYS A 226 -38.98 -25.85 -0.29
C LYS A 226 -38.44 -25.31 -1.61
N ALA A 227 -38.93 -25.77 -2.75
CA ALA A 227 -38.57 -25.26 -4.06
C ALA A 227 -39.07 -23.81 -4.28
N ASP A 228 -40.26 -23.49 -3.77
CA ASP A 228 -40.79 -22.13 -3.79
C ASP A 228 -40.01 -21.24 -2.80
N GLU A 229 -39.62 -21.76 -1.63
CA GLU A 229 -38.71 -21.07 -0.70
C GLU A 229 -37.33 -20.80 -1.33
N LEU A 230 -36.79 -21.75 -2.10
CA LEU A 230 -35.52 -21.60 -2.82
C LEU A 230 -35.62 -20.49 -3.87
N LYS A 231 -36.64 -20.54 -4.74
CA LYS A 231 -36.88 -19.51 -5.76
C LYS A 231 -37.07 -18.13 -5.17
N ALA A 232 -37.81 -18.02 -4.06
CA ALA A 232 -37.98 -16.75 -3.35
C ALA A 232 -36.64 -16.23 -2.81
N THR A 233 -35.81 -17.12 -2.25
CA THR A 233 -34.48 -16.78 -1.72
C THR A 233 -33.52 -16.36 -2.84
N GLU A 234 -33.51 -17.07 -3.97
CA GLU A 234 -32.70 -16.74 -5.15
C GLU A 234 -33.12 -15.41 -5.77
N LYS A 235 -34.42 -15.13 -5.87
CA LYS A 235 -34.93 -13.83 -6.32
C LYS A 235 -34.45 -12.70 -5.40
N ASN A 236 -34.52 -12.89 -4.08
CA ASN A 236 -34.04 -11.91 -3.12
C ASN A 236 -32.54 -11.67 -3.25
N LEU A 237 -31.73 -12.74 -3.41
CA LEU A 237 -30.30 -12.63 -3.66
C LEU A 237 -30.01 -11.86 -4.94
N LEU A 238 -30.74 -12.13 -6.01
CA LEU A 238 -30.58 -11.46 -7.30
C LEU A 238 -30.97 -9.96 -7.24
N GLU A 239 -31.98 -9.59 -6.46
CA GLU A 239 -32.31 -8.20 -6.18
C GLU A 239 -31.22 -7.50 -5.35
N LEU A 240 -30.64 -8.18 -4.36
CA LEU A 240 -29.52 -7.67 -3.58
C LEU A 240 -28.27 -7.48 -4.44
N GLU A 241 -27.96 -8.42 -5.34
CA GLU A 241 -26.85 -8.29 -6.28
C GLU A 241 -27.03 -7.13 -7.24
N LYS A 242 -28.25 -6.88 -7.73
CA LYS A 242 -28.54 -5.71 -8.57
C LYS A 242 -28.31 -4.41 -7.81
N ARG A 243 -28.74 -4.34 -6.54
CA ARG A 243 -28.49 -3.18 -5.68
C ARG A 243 -27.01 -2.99 -5.38
N GLU A 244 -26.29 -4.08 -5.13
CA GLU A 244 -24.84 -4.07 -4.89
C GLU A 244 -24.08 -3.56 -6.12
N ARG A 245 -24.47 -3.98 -7.34
CA ARG A 245 -23.90 -3.46 -8.59
C ARG A 245 -24.19 -1.97 -8.78
N ALA A 246 -25.43 -1.53 -8.53
CA ALA A 246 -25.81 -0.12 -8.64
C ALA A 246 -25.01 0.75 -7.65
N LEU A 247 -24.89 0.33 -6.39
CA LEU A 247 -24.07 1.02 -5.39
C LEU A 247 -22.58 1.03 -5.74
N THR A 248 -22.09 -0.03 -6.38
CA THR A 248 -20.70 -0.06 -6.84
C THR A 248 -20.47 0.96 -7.95
N GLN A 249 -21.40 1.07 -8.91
CA GLN A 249 -21.35 2.11 -9.94
C GLN A 249 -21.42 3.53 -9.33
N GLU A 250 -22.32 3.75 -8.36
CA GLU A 250 -22.43 5.02 -7.64
C GLU A 250 -21.13 5.38 -6.90
N ILE A 251 -20.52 4.41 -6.21
CA ILE A 251 -19.21 4.60 -5.55
C ILE A 251 -18.14 4.95 -6.58
N ASP A 252 -18.08 4.23 -7.70
CA ASP A 252 -17.09 4.47 -8.76
C ASP A 252 -17.27 5.88 -9.38
N GLU A 253 -18.50 6.33 -9.57
CA GLU A 253 -18.82 7.68 -10.04
C GLU A 253 -18.38 8.77 -9.06
N ILE A 254 -18.66 8.59 -7.76
CA ILE A 254 -18.24 9.53 -6.71
C ILE A 254 -16.72 9.55 -6.59
N GLU A 255 -16.05 8.39 -6.65
CA GLU A 255 -14.59 8.30 -6.61
C GLU A 255 -13.96 8.95 -7.85
N ALA A 256 -14.56 8.81 -9.03
CA ALA A 256 -14.10 9.50 -10.25
C ALA A 256 -14.29 11.02 -10.17
N GLN A 257 -15.36 11.51 -9.53
CA GLN A 257 -15.56 12.94 -9.26
C GLN A 257 -14.52 13.47 -8.28
N LEU A 258 -14.20 12.71 -7.23
CA LEU A 258 -13.14 13.06 -6.27
C LEU A 258 -11.74 13.04 -6.92
N ALA A 259 -11.46 12.10 -7.82
CA ALA A 259 -10.17 12.02 -8.52
C ALA A 259 -9.92 13.24 -9.43
N LYS A 260 -10.96 13.79 -10.07
CA LYS A 260 -10.85 15.05 -10.82
C LYS A 260 -10.47 16.25 -9.95
N LEU A 261 -10.65 16.11 -8.63
CA LEU A 261 -10.35 17.12 -7.62
C LEU A 261 -9.07 16.79 -6.84
N ASP A 262 -8.26 15.82 -7.26
CA ASP A 262 -7.10 15.34 -6.48
C ASP A 262 -6.09 16.45 -6.15
N GLU A 263 -5.85 17.43 -7.04
CA GLU A 263 -4.98 18.59 -6.75
C GLU A 263 -5.52 19.49 -5.62
N VAL A 264 -6.86 19.54 -5.45
CA VAL A 264 -7.56 20.34 -4.45
C VAL A 264 -7.75 19.56 -3.14
N LYS A 265 -7.78 18.23 -3.24
CA LYS A 265 -8.02 17.30 -2.15
C LYS A 265 -6.91 17.29 -1.12
N ASP A 266 -5.65 17.33 -1.56
CA ASP A 266 -4.50 17.41 -0.66
C ASP A 266 -4.52 18.70 0.16
N ALA A 267 -4.76 19.83 -0.50
CA ALA A 267 -4.91 21.14 0.15
C ALA A 267 -6.13 21.17 1.12
N TYR A 268 -7.23 20.49 0.77
CA TYR A 268 -8.40 20.36 1.64
C TYR A 268 -8.09 19.53 2.90
N HIS A 269 -7.42 18.38 2.76
CA HIS A 269 -7.03 17.54 3.89
C HIS A 269 -6.00 18.22 4.79
N GLU A 270 -5.02 18.90 4.20
CA GLU A 270 -4.05 19.72 4.92
C GLU A 270 -4.75 20.81 5.73
N ARG A 271 -5.69 21.54 5.13
CA ARG A 271 -6.49 22.56 5.84
C ARG A 271 -7.27 21.96 7.01
N LYS A 272 -7.92 20.82 6.82
CA LYS A 272 -8.71 20.12 7.85
C LYS A 272 -7.82 19.61 9.00
N GLY A 273 -6.62 19.13 8.67
CA GLY A 273 -5.61 18.74 9.65
C GLY A 273 -5.13 19.93 10.48
N LEU A 274 -4.72 21.01 9.80
CA LEU A 274 -4.31 22.27 10.44
C LEU A 274 -5.41 22.85 11.33
N GLN A 275 -6.68 22.76 10.91
CA GLN A 275 -7.82 23.21 11.72
C GLN A 275 -7.92 22.43 13.04
N ARG A 276 -7.80 21.09 13.01
CA ARG A 276 -7.81 20.26 14.23
C ARG A 276 -6.64 20.58 15.15
N GLU A 277 -5.45 20.81 14.58
CA GLU A 277 -4.28 21.21 15.36
C GLU A 277 -4.43 22.61 15.96
N LEU A 278 -5.10 23.52 15.25
CA LEU A 278 -5.41 24.87 15.73
C LEU A 278 -6.33 24.80 16.95
N ASP A 279 -7.39 24.00 16.88
CA ASP A 279 -8.34 23.80 17.97
C ASP A 279 -7.65 23.19 19.20
N ALA A 280 -6.83 22.14 19.00
CA ALA A 280 -6.05 21.54 20.09
C ALA A 280 -5.02 22.53 20.70
N SER A 281 -4.42 23.39 19.88
CA SER A 281 -3.51 24.44 20.34
C SER A 281 -4.25 25.52 21.15
N HIS A 282 -5.49 25.85 20.82
CA HIS A 282 -6.33 26.75 21.63
C HIS A 282 -6.58 26.18 23.03
N ASP A 283 -6.91 24.90 23.13
CA ASP A 283 -7.08 24.22 24.42
C ASP A 283 -5.77 24.23 25.22
N THR A 284 -4.65 23.91 24.58
CA THR A 284 -3.32 23.94 25.23
C THR A 284 -2.95 25.35 25.74
N ILE A 285 -3.24 26.40 24.96
CA ILE A 285 -3.03 27.80 25.38
C ILE A 285 -3.90 28.16 26.57
N LYS A 286 -5.14 27.65 26.61
CA LYS A 286 -6.06 27.84 27.74
C LYS A 286 -5.51 27.17 28.99
N ASP A 287 -5.00 25.95 28.89
CA ASP A 287 -4.41 25.21 30.01
C ASP A 287 -3.17 25.90 30.58
N TYR A 288 -2.28 26.42 29.73
CA TYR A 288 -1.14 27.24 30.17
C TYR A 288 -1.59 28.49 30.91
N ARG A 289 -2.57 29.23 30.37
CA ARG A 289 -3.12 30.43 31.01
C ARG A 289 -3.73 30.12 32.37
N GLN A 290 -4.48 29.02 32.45
CA GLN A 290 -5.10 28.58 33.69
C GLN A 290 -4.04 28.19 34.73
N SER A 291 -3.03 27.41 34.33
CA SER A 291 -1.93 27.00 35.22
C SER A 291 -1.16 28.22 35.77
N ILE A 292 -0.88 29.22 34.93
CA ILE A 292 -0.24 30.47 35.35
C ILE A 292 -1.15 31.24 36.31
N ALA A 293 -2.45 31.35 36.03
CA ALA A 293 -3.41 32.08 36.86
C ALA A 293 -3.58 31.44 38.25
N GLU A 294 -3.75 30.12 38.32
CA GLU A 294 -3.88 29.36 39.57
C GLU A 294 -2.64 29.54 40.47
N ARG A 295 -1.45 29.50 39.88
CA ARG A 295 -0.22 29.67 40.64
C ARG A 295 0.03 31.13 41.03
N ALA A 296 -0.34 32.09 40.18
CA ALA A 296 -0.26 33.51 40.49
C ALA A 296 -1.19 33.90 41.66
N GLU A 297 -2.35 33.26 41.78
CA GLU A 297 -3.26 33.43 42.92
C GLU A 297 -2.62 32.95 44.24
N GLN A 298 -1.93 31.80 44.20
CA GLN A 298 -1.23 31.25 45.38
C GLN A 298 0.09 31.97 45.70
N GLN A 299 0.73 32.58 44.70
CA GLN A 299 2.06 33.19 44.79
C GLN A 299 2.03 34.68 44.40
N TRP A 300 1.10 35.44 44.99
CA TRP A 300 0.93 36.88 44.76
C TRP A 300 2.21 37.72 45.01
N TRP A 301 3.16 37.19 45.78
CA TRP A 301 4.44 37.81 46.14
C TRP A 301 5.51 37.68 45.04
N LEU A 302 5.25 36.95 43.95
CA LEU A 302 6.18 36.75 42.83
C LEU A 302 6.82 38.05 42.27
N PRO A 303 6.11 39.18 42.13
CA PRO A 303 6.73 40.43 41.68
C PRO A 303 7.84 40.95 42.60
N MET A 304 7.86 40.51 43.86
CA MET A 304 8.88 40.84 44.86
C MET A 304 9.84 39.67 45.14
N ALA A 305 9.75 38.57 44.39
CA ALA A 305 10.47 37.33 44.66
C ALA A 305 11.99 37.53 44.75
N ASP A 306 12.58 38.29 43.82
CA ASP A 306 14.03 38.57 43.84
C ASP A 306 14.44 39.30 45.11
N LYS A 307 13.68 40.34 45.50
CA LYS A 307 13.97 41.12 46.70
C LYS A 307 13.76 40.32 47.99
N LEU A 308 12.70 39.52 48.04
CA LEU A 308 12.40 38.66 49.19
C LEU A 308 13.45 37.56 49.37
N PHE A 309 14.01 37.06 48.25
CA PHE A 309 15.08 36.07 48.27
C PHE A 309 16.41 36.70 48.68
N GLU A 310 16.75 37.88 48.15
CA GLU A 310 17.91 38.66 48.56
C GLU A 310 17.85 38.98 50.06
N ASP A 311 16.73 39.48 50.57
CA ASP A 311 16.53 39.76 51.99
C ASP A 311 16.65 38.49 52.87
N LEU A 312 16.29 37.31 52.35
CA LEU A 312 16.46 36.05 53.05
C LEU A 312 17.95 35.68 53.12
N GLN A 313 18.69 35.84 52.01
CA GLN A 313 20.14 35.59 51.97
C GLN A 313 20.90 36.55 52.90
N ASP A 314 20.56 37.84 52.88
CA ASP A 314 21.16 38.84 53.77
C ASP A 314 20.96 38.48 55.25
N ILE A 315 19.76 38.01 55.61
CA ILE A 315 19.49 37.57 56.99
C ILE A 315 20.27 36.31 57.34
N GLU A 316 20.38 35.35 56.41
CA GLU A 316 21.20 34.15 56.63
C GLU A 316 22.67 34.53 56.89
N ASP A 317 23.21 35.47 56.11
CA ASP A 317 24.57 35.99 56.29
C ASP A 317 24.72 36.76 57.62
N TRP A 318 23.73 37.58 57.99
CA TRP A 318 23.73 38.27 59.29
C TRP A 318 23.64 37.32 60.47
N ILE A 319 22.88 36.23 60.36
CA ILE A 319 22.83 35.19 61.40
C ILE A 319 24.21 34.55 61.56
N VAL A 320 24.89 34.20 60.46
CA VAL A 320 26.24 33.61 60.52
C VAL A 320 27.23 34.58 61.18
N ALA A 321 27.15 35.87 60.84
CA ALA A 321 27.98 36.89 61.46
C ALA A 321 27.68 37.07 62.96
N ALA A 322 26.41 37.13 63.34
CA ALA A 322 25.97 37.27 64.73
C ALA A 322 26.34 36.05 65.58
N GLU A 323 26.20 34.82 65.07
CA GLU A 323 26.62 33.60 65.76
C GLU A 323 28.14 33.55 66.00
N LYS A 324 28.93 34.16 65.11
CA LYS A 324 30.37 34.28 65.29
C LYS A 324 30.71 35.24 66.44
N VAL A 325 30.06 36.40 66.47
CA VAL A 325 30.21 37.40 67.54
C VAL A 325 29.77 36.82 68.89
N ASP A 326 28.59 36.20 68.96
CA ASP A 326 28.07 35.56 70.18
C ASP A 326 29.02 34.46 70.71
N ARG A 327 29.61 33.65 69.81
CA ARG A 327 30.62 32.64 70.18
C ARG A 327 31.90 33.28 70.73
N GLU A 328 32.35 34.39 70.16
CA GLU A 328 33.52 35.13 70.63
C GLU A 328 33.24 35.79 71.99
N GLN A 329 32.07 36.40 72.18
CA GLN A 329 31.62 36.95 73.46
C GLN A 329 31.51 35.87 74.54
N LEU A 330 30.92 34.71 74.23
CA LEU A 330 30.85 33.58 75.16
C LEU A 330 32.24 33.09 75.57
N ARG A 331 33.19 33.01 74.62
CA ARG A 331 34.59 32.64 74.89
C ARG A 331 35.25 33.65 75.82
N THR A 332 35.04 34.95 75.59
CA THR A 332 35.57 36.02 76.42
C THR A 332 34.96 35.99 77.82
N ARG A 333 33.66 35.76 77.94
CA ARG A 333 32.94 35.66 79.22
C ARG A 333 33.39 34.45 80.04
N ILE A 334 33.58 33.28 79.42
CA ILE A 334 34.18 32.11 80.09
C ILE A 334 35.59 32.42 80.59
N LYS A 335 36.39 33.19 79.83
CA LYS A 335 37.73 33.60 80.25
C LYS A 335 37.69 34.54 81.46
N ILE A 336 36.75 35.49 81.50
CA ILE A 336 36.54 36.35 82.66
C ILE A 336 36.15 35.52 83.88
N GLU A 337 35.17 34.63 83.78
CA GLU A 337 34.73 33.77 84.89
C GLU A 337 35.89 32.89 85.43
N GLN A 338 36.76 32.41 84.54
CA GLN A 338 37.99 31.69 84.94
C GLN A 338 38.97 32.58 85.71
N LEU A 339 39.16 33.83 85.30
CA LEU A 339 40.04 34.80 85.95
C LEU A 339 39.44 35.29 87.29
N GLU A 340 38.12 35.51 87.36
CA GLU A 340 37.41 35.83 88.60
C GLU A 340 37.50 34.69 89.63
N GLY A 341 37.39 33.43 89.20
CA GLY A 341 37.59 32.28 90.09
C GLY A 341 39.02 32.13 90.63
N GLN A 342 40.01 32.79 90.00
CA GLN A 342 41.39 32.89 90.49
C GLN A 342 41.57 34.04 91.50
N LEU A 343 40.70 35.05 91.48
CA LEU A 343 40.66 36.12 92.47
C LEU A 343 40.04 35.60 93.78
N GLY A 344 40.79 35.72 94.88
CA GLY A 344 40.31 35.41 96.23
C GLY A 344 40.38 33.94 96.68
N SER A 345 40.67 32.98 95.79
CA SER A 345 40.83 31.56 96.18
C SER A 345 42.26 31.18 96.58
N GLY A 346 43.27 31.98 96.18
CA GLY A 346 44.69 31.73 96.47
C GLY A 346 45.31 30.54 95.72
N TYR A 347 44.55 29.88 94.83
CA TYR A 347 44.99 28.74 94.03
C TYR A 347 44.43 28.85 92.60
N CYS A 348 45.23 28.49 91.59
CA CYS A 348 44.78 28.50 90.21
C CYS A 348 43.73 27.40 89.98
N SER A 349 42.53 27.77 89.54
CA SER A 349 41.39 26.87 89.30
C SER A 349 41.61 25.84 88.18
N ALA A 350 42.59 26.04 87.31
CA ALA A 350 42.90 25.14 86.19
C ALA A 350 44.01 24.10 86.48
N CYS A 351 45.00 24.44 87.32
CA CYS A 351 46.15 23.56 87.61
C CYS A 351 46.44 23.33 89.10
N GLY A 352 45.69 23.97 90.01
CA GLY A 352 45.74 23.74 91.46
C GLY A 352 46.97 24.31 92.18
N GLN A 353 47.81 25.11 91.52
CA GLN A 353 49.00 25.71 92.16
C GLN A 353 48.65 26.92 93.05
N PRO A 354 49.34 27.08 94.22
CA PRO A 354 49.19 28.25 95.08
C PRO A 354 49.70 29.52 94.40
N VAL A 355 48.86 30.56 94.38
CA VAL A 355 49.09 31.81 93.67
C VAL A 355 49.84 32.78 94.59
N ALA A 356 51.16 32.62 94.72
CA ALA A 356 52.00 33.47 95.57
C ALA A 356 52.48 34.77 94.90
N THR A 357 52.31 34.89 93.58
CA THR A 357 52.75 36.05 92.77
C THR A 357 51.87 36.20 91.52
N HIS A 358 50.61 36.55 91.71
CA HIS A 358 49.87 37.26 90.69
C HIS A 358 49.40 38.57 91.32
N ASN A 359 49.78 39.70 90.73
CA ASN A 359 49.26 41.00 91.15
C ASN A 359 47.73 40.94 90.99
N GLU A 360 47.00 40.99 92.11
CA GLU A 360 45.54 41.14 92.07
C GLU A 360 45.16 42.35 91.19
N ASP A 361 46.00 43.38 91.18
CA ASP A 361 45.90 44.55 90.31
C ASP A 361 46.01 44.22 88.80
N GLU A 362 46.86 43.28 88.40
CA GLU A 362 47.05 42.88 86.98
C GLU A 362 45.89 42.03 86.48
N LEU A 363 45.42 41.08 87.29
CA LEU A 363 44.24 40.27 86.96
C LEU A 363 42.98 41.12 86.93
N SER A 364 42.84 42.06 87.88
CA SER A 364 41.74 43.03 87.89
C SER A 364 41.79 43.95 86.69
N ALA A 365 42.98 44.37 86.25
CA ALA A 365 43.15 45.15 85.02
C ALA A 365 42.81 44.35 83.75
N GLU A 366 43.21 43.07 83.66
CA GLU A 366 42.85 42.20 82.52
C GLU A 366 41.34 41.93 82.47
N ILE A 367 40.70 41.68 83.61
CA ILE A 367 39.24 41.53 83.70
C ILE A 367 38.57 42.84 83.27
N ALA A 368 38.95 43.99 83.82
CA ALA A 368 38.38 45.29 83.45
C ALA A 368 38.54 45.58 81.95
N GLN A 369 39.65 45.15 81.33
CA GLN A 369 39.87 45.29 79.90
C GLN A 369 38.97 44.36 79.06
N LEU A 370 38.79 43.11 79.49
CA LEU A 370 37.90 42.15 78.82
C LEU A 370 36.42 42.53 79.00
N GLU A 371 36.04 43.04 80.18
CA GLU A 371 34.71 43.58 80.46
C GLU A 371 34.42 44.82 79.59
N ALA A 372 35.39 45.73 79.45
CA ALA A 372 35.27 46.88 78.56
C ALA A 372 35.10 46.46 77.08
N THR A 373 35.74 45.36 76.67
CA THR A 373 35.59 44.79 75.32
C THR A 373 34.18 44.21 75.11
N LEU A 374 33.63 43.49 76.10
CA LEU A 374 32.26 42.98 76.07
C LEU A 374 31.20 44.10 76.08
N GLN A 375 31.47 45.21 76.77
CA GLN A 375 30.58 46.36 76.83
C GLN A 375 30.48 47.11 75.49
N TYR A 376 31.57 47.11 74.72
CA TYR A 376 31.62 47.71 73.38
C TYR A 376 30.84 46.88 72.35
N ASP A 377 30.86 45.55 72.45
CA ASP A 377 30.16 44.65 71.53
C ASP A 377 28.67 44.40 71.89
N ALA A 378 28.16 45.02 72.96
CA ALA A 378 26.81 44.82 73.47
C ALA A 378 25.69 45.36 72.55
N GLU A 379 26.02 46.21 71.56
CA GLU A 379 25.08 46.73 70.55
C GLU A 379 24.85 45.76 69.37
N SER A 380 25.19 44.48 69.51
CA SER A 380 24.94 43.48 68.46
C SER A 380 23.44 43.18 68.28
N THR A 381 23.00 43.09 67.02
CA THR A 381 21.64 42.70 66.65
C THR A 381 21.24 41.39 67.33
N SER A 382 20.08 41.36 67.98
CA SER A 382 19.58 40.16 68.67
C SER A 382 19.47 38.97 67.70
N LEU A 383 20.21 37.90 67.99
CA LEU A 383 20.20 36.67 67.20
C LEU A 383 18.79 36.08 67.11
N ASP A 384 17.97 36.22 68.16
CA ASP A 384 16.59 35.76 68.19
C ASP A 384 15.69 36.56 67.24
N GLU A 385 15.91 37.88 67.12
CA GLU A 385 15.17 38.72 66.17
C GLU A 385 15.50 38.35 64.72
N LEU A 386 16.78 38.10 64.42
CA LEU A 386 17.22 37.63 63.11
C LEU A 386 16.60 36.26 62.76
N ARG A 387 16.56 35.33 63.72
CA ARG A 387 15.93 34.01 63.54
C ARG A 387 14.43 34.11 63.29
N VAL A 388 13.71 34.97 64.03
CA VAL A 388 12.28 35.23 63.80
C VAL A 388 12.05 35.84 62.41
N ARG A 389 12.92 36.76 61.98
CA ARG A 389 12.83 37.38 60.64
C ARG A 389 13.12 36.37 59.53
N ARG A 390 14.14 35.52 59.68
CA ARG A 390 14.42 34.39 58.79
C ARG A 390 13.22 33.46 58.66
N ASP A 391 12.59 33.05 59.76
CA ASP A 391 11.48 32.11 59.72
C ASP A 391 10.23 32.67 59.02
N ARG A 392 10.05 34.00 59.05
CA ARG A 392 9.02 34.70 58.26
C ARG A 392 9.34 34.65 56.76
N LEU A 393 10.61 34.89 56.39
CA LEU A 393 11.04 34.92 54.99
C LEU A 393 11.29 33.53 54.36
N ARG A 394 11.54 32.51 55.18
CA ARG A 394 11.84 31.13 54.73
C ARG A 394 10.76 30.53 53.84
N LYS A 395 9.51 30.99 54.00
CA LYS A 395 8.36 30.61 53.15
C LYS A 395 8.55 31.00 51.68
N PHE A 396 9.41 31.98 51.41
CA PHE A 396 9.77 32.47 50.08
C PHE A 396 11.08 31.86 49.54
N SER A 397 11.67 30.88 50.23
CA SER A 397 12.88 30.18 49.74
C SER A 397 12.71 29.52 48.37
N THR A 398 11.46 29.23 47.96
CA THR A 398 11.11 28.69 46.65
C THR A 398 10.96 29.76 45.56
N ALA A 399 11.24 31.03 45.86
CA ALA A 399 11.19 32.16 44.94
C ALA A 399 11.95 31.90 43.62
N PRO A 400 13.22 31.46 43.62
CA PRO A 400 13.95 31.22 42.37
C PRO A 400 13.30 30.14 41.49
N SER A 401 12.88 29.03 42.11
CA SER A 401 12.22 27.94 41.40
C SER A 401 10.84 28.33 40.84
N SER A 402 10.13 29.22 41.53
CA SER A 402 8.80 29.68 41.11
C SER A 402 8.88 30.70 39.97
N LEU A 403 9.86 31.63 40.02
CA LEU A 403 10.20 32.52 38.91
C LEU A 403 10.67 31.76 37.68
N GLN A 404 11.55 30.77 37.86
CA GLN A 404 12.03 29.92 36.77
C GLN A 404 10.88 29.18 36.09
N TRP A 405 9.98 28.57 36.88
CA TRP A 405 8.78 27.93 36.35
C TRP A 405 7.91 28.90 35.55
N LEU A 406 7.67 30.12 36.07
CA LEU A 406 6.86 31.12 35.38
C LEU A 406 7.49 31.52 34.04
N HIS A 407 8.80 31.74 34.01
CA HIS A 407 9.53 32.02 32.78
C HIS A 407 9.43 30.87 31.77
N ASP A 408 9.55 29.63 32.21
CA ASP A 408 9.42 28.46 31.35
C ASP A 408 7.98 28.35 30.78
N GLN A 409 6.96 28.53 31.62
CA GLN A 409 5.55 28.53 31.17
C GLN A 409 5.24 29.69 30.20
N GLU A 410 5.72 30.91 30.47
CA GLU A 410 5.56 32.03 29.54
C GLU A 410 6.25 31.77 28.21
N ARG A 411 7.45 31.20 28.23
CA ARG A 411 8.20 30.85 27.02
C ARG A 411 7.43 29.84 26.19
N ASP A 412 6.89 28.79 26.81
CA ASP A 412 6.17 27.74 26.11
C ASP A 412 4.79 28.23 25.61
N LEU A 413 4.11 29.07 26.38
CA LEU A 413 2.90 29.78 25.93
C LEU A 413 3.17 30.67 24.71
N ARG A 414 4.27 31.43 24.70
CA ARG A 414 4.66 32.26 23.54
C ARG A 414 4.97 31.40 22.32
N ARG A 415 5.65 30.26 22.50
CA ARG A 415 5.93 29.30 21.43
C ARG A 415 4.64 28.71 20.84
N GLU A 416 3.70 28.29 21.68
CA GLU A 416 2.43 27.75 21.20
C GLU A 416 1.58 28.82 20.49
N LYS A 417 1.54 30.06 20.99
CA LYS A 417 0.87 31.16 20.27
C LYS A 417 1.47 31.40 18.88
N LEU A 418 2.79 31.41 18.75
CA LEU A 418 3.46 31.57 17.45
C LEU A 418 3.14 30.42 16.49
N LYS A 419 3.01 29.18 16.99
CA LYS A 419 2.57 28.04 16.16
C LYS A 419 1.11 28.21 15.74
N ASN A 420 0.25 28.64 16.65
CA ASN A 420 -1.16 28.90 16.38
C ASN A 420 -1.33 29.97 15.28
N ASP A 421 -0.64 31.10 15.39
CA ASP A 421 -0.67 32.18 14.39
C ASP A 421 -0.21 31.69 13.00
N ARG A 422 0.86 30.90 12.94
CA ARG A 422 1.34 30.31 11.68
C ARG A 422 0.31 29.37 11.05
N ARG A 423 -0.28 28.48 11.86
CA ARG A 423 -1.34 27.56 11.41
C ARG A 423 -2.56 28.34 10.90
N ALA A 424 -2.97 29.39 11.61
CA ALA A 424 -4.08 30.25 11.19
C ALA A 424 -3.81 30.95 9.84
N GLN A 425 -2.59 31.43 9.62
CA GLN A 425 -2.18 32.01 8.32
C GLN A 425 -2.17 30.97 7.20
N GLN A 426 -1.67 29.76 7.45
CA GLN A 426 -1.70 28.67 6.48
C GLN A 426 -3.13 28.26 6.14
N ILE A 427 -4.03 28.18 7.12
CA ILE A 427 -5.46 27.90 6.90
C ILE A 427 -6.10 28.99 6.03
N LEU A 428 -5.79 30.28 6.27
CA LEU A 428 -6.26 31.38 5.43
C LEU A 428 -5.78 31.26 3.99
N HIS A 429 -4.49 30.96 3.79
CA HIS A 429 -3.91 30.78 2.45
C HIS A 429 -4.56 29.61 1.70
N LEU A 430 -4.68 28.45 2.35
CA LEU A 430 -5.36 27.28 1.79
C LEU A 430 -6.84 27.58 1.53
N THR A 431 -7.51 28.34 2.39
CA THR A 431 -8.93 28.70 2.19
C THR A 431 -9.13 29.59 0.95
N ASP A 432 -8.20 30.50 0.67
CA ASP A 432 -8.24 31.33 -0.54
C ASP A 432 -7.96 30.52 -1.82
N GLN A 433 -7.04 29.55 -1.74
CA GLN A 433 -6.79 28.59 -2.84
C GLN A 433 -8.00 27.69 -3.15
N LEU A 434 -8.88 27.46 -2.17
CA LEU A 434 -10.00 26.52 -2.25
C LEU A 434 -11.37 27.18 -2.57
N GLN A 435 -11.41 28.42 -3.06
CA GLN A 435 -12.65 29.17 -3.29
C GLN A 435 -13.68 28.37 -4.13
N GLY A 436 -14.84 28.07 -3.54
CA GLY A 436 -15.99 27.43 -4.20
C GLY A 436 -16.03 25.90 -4.20
N THR A 437 -14.90 25.21 -4.00
CA THR A 437 -14.80 23.74 -4.18
C THR A 437 -15.04 22.93 -2.89
N THR A 438 -14.92 23.57 -1.73
CA THR A 438 -14.93 22.86 -0.42
C THR A 438 -16.26 22.21 -0.06
N VAL A 439 -17.39 22.85 -0.39
CA VAL A 439 -18.73 22.34 -0.07
C VAL A 439 -19.07 21.11 -0.92
N GLU A 440 -18.55 21.04 -2.14
CA GLU A 440 -18.74 19.88 -3.02
C GLU A 440 -17.96 18.66 -2.52
N ILE A 441 -16.70 18.85 -2.08
CA ILE A 441 -15.87 17.76 -1.54
C ILE A 441 -16.51 17.15 -0.28
N ASP A 442 -17.00 17.97 0.66
CA ASP A 442 -17.68 17.48 1.87
C ASP A 442 -18.96 16.71 1.58
N ALA A 443 -19.71 17.11 0.54
CA ALA A 443 -20.90 16.39 0.10
C ALA A 443 -20.52 15.03 -0.52
N LEU A 444 -19.51 15.00 -1.38
CA LEU A 444 -19.04 13.80 -2.04
C LEU A 444 -18.44 12.79 -1.06
N GLU A 445 -17.62 13.22 -0.09
CA GLU A 445 -17.08 12.34 0.96
C GLU A 445 -18.18 11.72 1.84
N ARG A 446 -19.21 12.51 2.19
CA ARG A 446 -20.34 12.00 2.97
C ARG A 446 -21.15 10.97 2.19
N ASN A 447 -21.45 11.26 0.92
CA ASN A 447 -22.16 10.33 0.05
C ASN A 447 -21.34 9.05 -0.16
N LEU A 448 -20.02 9.17 -0.33
CA LEU A 448 -19.12 8.02 -0.43
C LEU A 448 -19.16 7.15 0.83
N LEU A 449 -19.12 7.77 2.01
CA LEU A 449 -19.18 7.06 3.29
C LEU A 449 -20.52 6.34 3.46
N GLU A 450 -21.63 7.01 3.12
CA GLU A 450 -22.98 6.46 3.19
C GLU A 450 -23.18 5.29 2.21
N ALA A 451 -22.73 5.43 0.97
CA ALA A 451 -22.78 4.38 -0.04
C ALA A 451 -21.94 3.16 0.37
N LYS A 452 -20.71 3.39 0.89
CA LYS A 452 -19.85 2.31 1.42
C LYS A 452 -20.49 1.62 2.64
N GLY A 453 -21.06 2.38 3.56
CA GLY A 453 -21.78 1.83 4.72
C GLY A 453 -22.99 0.99 4.30
N THR A 454 -23.74 1.44 3.30
CA THR A 454 -24.88 0.70 2.76
C THR A 454 -24.45 -0.58 2.05
N LYS A 455 -23.37 -0.53 1.27
CA LYS A 455 -22.77 -1.72 0.63
C LYS A 455 -22.32 -2.75 1.67
N GLN A 456 -21.69 -2.31 2.77
CA GLN A 456 -21.28 -3.22 3.85
C GLN A 456 -22.48 -3.89 4.55
N ARG A 457 -23.57 -3.14 4.77
CA ARG A 457 -24.84 -3.71 5.30
C ARG A 457 -25.47 -4.72 4.34
N LEU A 458 -25.39 -4.49 3.03
CA LEU A 458 -25.86 -5.46 2.04
C LEU A 458 -25.03 -6.74 2.06
N ALA A 459 -23.70 -6.62 2.17
CA ALA A 459 -22.82 -7.78 2.28
C ALA A 459 -23.12 -8.63 3.53
N SER A 460 -23.40 -7.99 4.67
CA SER A 460 -23.78 -8.71 5.90
C SER A 460 -25.16 -9.37 5.84
N LEU A 461 -26.09 -8.84 5.03
CA LEU A 461 -27.38 -9.48 4.74
C LEU A 461 -27.26 -10.65 3.76
N LYS A 462 -26.32 -10.56 2.80
CA LYS A 462 -26.11 -11.56 1.74
C LYS A 462 -25.56 -12.88 2.29
N GLY A 463 -24.57 -12.84 3.18
CA GLY A 463 -23.94 -14.04 3.74
C GLY A 463 -24.93 -15.03 4.36
N PRO A 464 -25.81 -14.61 5.28
CA PRO A 464 -26.86 -15.47 5.85
C PRO A 464 -27.83 -16.03 4.80
N LEU A 465 -28.18 -15.23 3.78
CA LEU A 465 -29.06 -15.66 2.69
C LEU A 465 -28.40 -16.71 1.79
N GLU A 466 -27.10 -16.61 1.53
CA GLU A 466 -26.35 -17.61 0.76
C GLU A 466 -26.23 -18.95 1.50
N ILE A 467 -26.00 -18.90 2.82
CA ILE A 467 -26.01 -20.09 3.68
C ILE A 467 -27.40 -20.73 3.65
N LYS A 468 -28.46 -19.92 3.82
CA LYS A 468 -29.85 -20.38 3.76
C LYS A 468 -30.19 -20.98 2.39
N ARG A 469 -29.75 -20.37 1.29
CA ARG A 469 -29.89 -20.90 -0.07
C ARG A 469 -29.24 -22.29 -0.19
N GLY A 470 -28.02 -22.44 0.31
CA GLY A 470 -27.32 -23.73 0.28
C GLY A 470 -28.06 -24.83 1.04
N GLN A 471 -28.58 -24.52 2.23
CA GLN A 471 -29.38 -25.45 3.03
C GLN A 471 -30.67 -25.86 2.33
N ILE A 472 -31.42 -24.89 1.78
CA ILE A 472 -32.67 -25.18 1.06
C ILE A 472 -32.37 -25.99 -0.20
N LYS A 473 -31.33 -25.64 -0.98
CA LYS A 473 -30.95 -26.38 -2.19
C LYS A 473 -30.62 -27.83 -1.88
N ALA A 474 -29.91 -28.10 -0.78
CA ALA A 474 -29.64 -29.46 -0.33
C ALA A 474 -30.92 -30.23 0.07
N GLU A 475 -31.88 -29.56 0.74
CA GLU A 475 -33.19 -30.15 1.08
C GLU A 475 -34.03 -30.43 -0.17
N VAL A 476 -34.06 -29.51 -1.13
CA VAL A 476 -34.74 -29.65 -2.43
C VAL A 476 -34.17 -30.85 -3.18
N ASN A 477 -32.85 -30.95 -3.32
CA ASN A 477 -32.21 -32.09 -3.99
C ASN A 477 -32.55 -33.41 -3.28
N ARG A 478 -32.46 -33.46 -1.95
CA ARG A 478 -32.80 -34.67 -1.16
C ARG A 478 -34.24 -35.11 -1.37
N LEU A 479 -35.18 -34.16 -1.42
CA LEU A 479 -36.59 -34.44 -1.67
C LEU A 479 -36.83 -34.83 -3.15
N GLY A 480 -36.10 -34.22 -4.09
CA GLY A 480 -36.10 -34.58 -5.51
C GLY A 480 -35.68 -36.03 -5.75
N VAL A 481 -34.60 -36.49 -5.10
CA VAL A 481 -34.15 -37.90 -5.13
C VAL A 481 -35.24 -38.85 -4.62
N LYS A 482 -35.89 -38.52 -3.49
CA LYS A 482 -36.98 -39.33 -2.94
C LYS A 482 -38.18 -39.41 -3.87
N LEU A 483 -38.51 -38.32 -4.55
CA LEU A 483 -39.59 -38.26 -5.52
C LEU A 483 -39.28 -39.07 -6.77
N ALA A 484 -38.03 -39.07 -7.21
CA ALA A 484 -37.57 -39.85 -8.34
C ALA A 484 -37.56 -41.35 -8.09
N GLN A 485 -37.29 -41.80 -6.88
CA GLN A 485 -37.35 -43.23 -6.54
C GLN A 485 -38.77 -43.82 -6.61
N LYS A 486 -39.80 -43.00 -6.79
CA LYS A 486 -41.19 -43.46 -6.84
C LYS A 486 -41.52 -44.16 -8.15
N PRO A 487 -42.28 -45.28 -8.13
CA PRO A 487 -42.54 -46.17 -9.27
C PRO A 487 -43.16 -45.48 -10.50
N GLU A 488 -43.70 -44.28 -10.34
CA GLU A 488 -44.48 -43.57 -11.35
C GLU A 488 -43.64 -42.63 -12.23
N VAL A 489 -42.42 -42.30 -11.80
CA VAL A 489 -41.45 -41.57 -12.64
C VAL A 489 -40.87 -42.55 -13.65
N ASP A 490 -40.86 -42.18 -14.93
CA ASP A 490 -40.30 -43.01 -15.98
C ASP A 490 -38.86 -43.46 -15.66
N PRO A 491 -38.50 -44.75 -15.83
CA PRO A 491 -37.17 -45.27 -15.49
C PRO A 491 -36.02 -44.53 -16.17
N ASP A 492 -36.20 -44.07 -17.41
CA ASP A 492 -35.18 -43.33 -18.14
C ASP A 492 -34.99 -41.93 -17.55
N THR A 493 -36.08 -41.29 -17.11
CA THR A 493 -36.04 -39.98 -16.42
C THR A 493 -35.33 -40.08 -15.06
N ARG A 494 -35.56 -41.16 -14.30
CA ARG A 494 -34.82 -41.41 -13.03
C ARG A 494 -33.34 -41.64 -13.27
N ARG A 495 -33.01 -42.41 -14.31
CA ARG A 495 -31.63 -42.69 -14.68
C ARG A 495 -30.92 -41.40 -15.10
N LEU A 496 -31.59 -40.56 -15.88
CA LEU A 496 -31.09 -39.25 -16.29
C LEU A 496 -30.82 -38.34 -15.09
N GLN A 497 -31.70 -38.30 -14.09
CA GLN A 497 -31.47 -37.52 -12.87
C GLN A 497 -30.29 -38.03 -12.06
N ALA A 498 -30.23 -39.35 -11.82
CA ALA A 498 -29.11 -39.93 -11.08
C ALA A 498 -27.78 -39.62 -11.78
N MET A 499 -27.74 -39.70 -13.12
CA MET A 499 -26.57 -39.33 -13.91
C MET A 499 -26.25 -37.83 -13.87
N ALA A 500 -27.26 -36.96 -13.89
CA ALA A 500 -27.08 -35.51 -13.78
C ALA A 500 -26.59 -35.09 -12.39
N GLU A 501 -27.10 -35.72 -11.32
CA GLU A 501 -26.65 -35.53 -9.94
C GLU A 501 -25.21 -35.97 -9.75
N GLU A 502 -24.89 -37.20 -10.17
CA GLU A 502 -23.54 -37.75 -10.11
C GLU A 502 -22.57 -36.88 -10.92
N GLY A 503 -22.97 -36.48 -12.13
CA GLY A 503 -22.18 -35.59 -12.98
C GLY A 503 -21.95 -34.22 -12.35
N SER A 504 -22.99 -33.59 -11.78
CA SER A 504 -22.89 -32.29 -11.12
C SER A 504 -21.98 -32.36 -9.89
N GLU A 505 -22.09 -33.42 -9.08
CA GLU A 505 -21.22 -33.64 -7.92
C GLU A 505 -19.77 -33.90 -8.32
N ILE A 506 -19.53 -34.67 -9.38
CA ILE A 506 -18.18 -34.90 -9.93
C ILE A 506 -17.58 -33.58 -10.43
N VAL A 507 -18.34 -32.79 -11.20
CA VAL A 507 -17.87 -31.52 -11.74
C VAL A 507 -17.61 -30.50 -10.63
N ALA A 508 -18.47 -30.39 -9.63
CA ALA A 508 -18.27 -29.51 -8.48
C ALA A 508 -17.00 -29.87 -7.69
N ARG A 509 -16.83 -31.16 -7.36
CA ARG A 509 -15.61 -31.64 -6.68
C ARG A 509 -14.36 -31.44 -7.52
N SER A 510 -14.46 -31.67 -8.83
CA SER A 510 -13.35 -31.47 -9.76
C SER A 510 -12.98 -29.99 -9.90
N TYR A 511 -13.96 -29.09 -9.92
CA TYR A 511 -13.74 -27.64 -9.96
C TYR A 511 -12.99 -27.15 -8.71
N ASP A 512 -13.48 -27.49 -7.51
CA ASP A 512 -12.85 -27.08 -6.25
C ASP A 512 -11.47 -27.71 -6.07
N GLY A 513 -11.33 -28.99 -6.43
CA GLY A 513 -10.07 -29.72 -6.41
C GLY A 513 -9.04 -29.11 -7.37
N PHE A 514 -9.44 -28.85 -8.62
CA PHE A 514 -8.57 -28.25 -9.64
C PHE A 514 -8.17 -26.82 -9.24
N ARG A 515 -9.10 -26.00 -8.76
CA ARG A 515 -8.81 -24.64 -8.28
C ARG A 515 -7.80 -24.66 -7.14
N SER A 516 -7.99 -25.53 -6.15
CA SER A 516 -7.10 -25.64 -4.99
C SER A 516 -5.70 -26.14 -5.39
N ALA A 517 -5.64 -27.20 -6.20
CA ALA A 517 -4.39 -27.77 -6.70
C ALA A 517 -3.61 -26.76 -7.55
N MET A 518 -4.31 -25.99 -8.39
CA MET A 518 -3.67 -25.00 -9.25
C MET A 518 -3.12 -23.82 -8.46
N ARG A 519 -3.88 -23.33 -7.47
CA ARG A 519 -3.38 -22.30 -6.54
C ARG A 519 -2.13 -22.78 -5.82
N GLU A 520 -2.13 -24.02 -5.33
CA GLU A 520 -0.96 -24.61 -4.66
C GLU A 520 0.24 -24.75 -5.60
N ARG A 521 0.01 -25.15 -6.86
CA ARG A 521 1.04 -25.22 -7.89
C ARG A 521 1.64 -23.85 -8.19
N VAL A 522 0.80 -22.83 -8.41
CA VAL A 522 1.25 -21.44 -8.65
C VAL A 522 1.98 -20.90 -7.43
N GLN A 523 1.50 -21.16 -6.21
CA GLN A 523 2.17 -20.76 -4.97
C GLN A 523 3.56 -21.39 -4.85
N THR A 524 3.68 -22.66 -5.18
CA THR A 524 4.94 -23.41 -5.11
C THR A 524 5.92 -22.87 -6.14
N ALA A 525 5.51 -22.73 -7.40
CA ALA A 525 6.33 -22.16 -8.46
C ALA A 525 6.75 -20.72 -8.15
N THR A 526 5.81 -19.88 -7.69
CA THR A 526 6.09 -18.50 -7.27
C THR A 526 7.10 -18.46 -6.13
N SER A 527 6.96 -19.34 -5.13
CA SER A 527 7.91 -19.41 -4.00
C SER A 527 9.30 -19.83 -4.44
N GLN A 528 9.41 -20.80 -5.35
CA GLN A 528 10.69 -21.28 -5.89
C GLN A 528 11.39 -20.19 -6.72
N LEU A 529 10.64 -19.54 -7.62
CA LEU A 529 11.15 -18.43 -8.41
C LEU A 529 11.52 -17.24 -7.52
N PHE A 530 10.67 -16.87 -6.56
CA PHE A 530 10.95 -15.76 -5.65
C PHE A 530 12.23 -15.98 -4.84
N ARG A 531 12.47 -17.20 -4.33
CA ARG A 531 13.73 -17.56 -3.65
C ARG A 531 14.96 -17.47 -4.55
N THR A 532 14.79 -17.74 -5.84
CA THR A 532 15.88 -17.69 -6.82
C THR A 532 16.19 -16.24 -7.22
N LEU A 533 15.15 -15.40 -7.34
CA LEU A 533 15.27 -14.03 -7.80
C LEU A 533 15.61 -13.03 -6.68
N THR A 534 15.28 -13.34 -5.41
CA THR A 534 15.58 -12.46 -4.27
C THR A 534 17.03 -12.61 -3.82
N THR A 535 17.63 -11.50 -3.38
CA THR A 535 18.96 -11.51 -2.74
C THR A 535 18.87 -11.63 -1.21
N GLU A 536 17.66 -11.55 -0.65
CA GLU A 536 17.41 -11.54 0.79
C GLU A 536 17.23 -12.95 1.34
N SER A 537 18.18 -13.39 2.18
CA SER A 537 18.21 -14.77 2.68
C SER A 537 17.12 -15.09 3.72
N ASP A 538 16.51 -14.07 4.31
CA ASP A 538 15.53 -14.18 5.39
C ASP A 538 14.10 -14.46 4.90
N TYR A 539 13.85 -14.39 3.60
CA TYR A 539 12.59 -14.79 3.01
C TYR A 539 12.52 -16.30 2.79
N SER A 540 11.45 -16.92 3.29
CA SER A 540 11.21 -18.35 3.17
C SER A 540 10.29 -18.70 2.01
N GLY A 541 9.51 -17.77 1.46
CA GLY A 541 8.66 -18.04 0.29
C GLY A 541 7.49 -17.09 0.17
N VAL A 542 6.45 -17.52 -0.55
CA VAL A 542 5.25 -16.74 -0.82
C VAL A 542 4.03 -17.57 -0.48
N SER A 543 3.07 -16.99 0.23
CA SER A 543 1.74 -17.57 0.42
C SER A 543 0.72 -16.86 -0.47
N ILE A 544 -0.22 -17.62 -1.02
CA ILE A 544 -1.31 -17.14 -1.87
C ILE A 544 -2.64 -17.47 -1.16
N SER A 545 -3.45 -16.46 -0.88
CA SER A 545 -4.78 -16.66 -0.27
C SER A 545 -5.83 -17.19 -1.28
N ASP A 546 -7.04 -17.52 -0.81
CA ASP A 546 -8.16 -17.95 -1.68
C ASP A 546 -8.56 -16.88 -2.72
N ASP A 547 -8.28 -15.61 -2.42
CA ASP A 547 -8.49 -14.46 -3.29
C ASP A 547 -7.21 -14.06 -4.06
N TYR A 548 -6.23 -14.96 -4.12
CA TYR A 548 -4.93 -14.77 -4.80
C TYR A 548 -4.09 -13.60 -4.25
N ARG A 549 -4.28 -13.21 -2.97
CA ARG A 549 -3.40 -12.22 -2.33
C ARG A 549 -2.04 -12.86 -2.04
N LEU A 550 -0.98 -12.19 -2.50
CA LEU A 550 0.39 -12.61 -2.25
C LEU A 550 0.88 -12.02 -0.93
N ALA A 551 1.50 -12.85 -0.09
CA ALA A 551 2.24 -12.38 1.07
C ALA A 551 3.60 -13.08 1.11
N VAL A 552 4.66 -12.30 1.34
CA VAL A 552 6.01 -12.84 1.54
C VAL A 552 6.11 -13.40 2.94
N LEU A 553 6.60 -14.64 3.03
CA LEU A 553 6.85 -15.33 4.29
C LEU A 553 8.31 -15.12 4.70
N HIS A 554 8.51 -14.78 5.96
CA HIS A 554 9.83 -14.73 6.58
C HIS A 554 10.22 -16.12 7.13
N ARG A 555 11.47 -16.34 7.53
CA ARG A 555 11.97 -17.63 8.07
C ARG A 555 11.20 -18.14 9.30
N ASP A 556 10.56 -17.25 10.05
CA ASP A 556 9.72 -17.57 11.20
C ASP A 556 8.26 -17.94 10.82
N GLY A 557 7.95 -18.00 9.51
CA GLY A 557 6.63 -18.36 9.00
C GLY A 557 5.60 -17.24 9.07
N ARG A 558 5.99 -16.03 9.49
CA ARG A 558 5.10 -14.86 9.53
C ARG A 558 5.03 -14.17 8.17
N ALA A 559 3.84 -13.71 7.83
CA ALA A 559 3.62 -12.84 6.67
C ALA A 559 4.17 -11.44 6.96
N GLN A 560 5.05 -10.95 6.07
CA GLN A 560 5.64 -9.62 6.18
C GLN A 560 4.68 -8.58 5.58
N GLY A 561 4.30 -7.57 6.37
CA GLY A 561 3.32 -6.56 5.94
C GLY A 561 3.88 -5.47 5.01
N MET A 562 5.14 -5.04 5.20
CA MET A 562 5.80 -4.09 4.32
C MET A 562 7.09 -4.69 3.76
N ILE A 563 7.18 -4.74 2.43
CA ILE A 563 8.37 -5.11 1.65
C ILE A 563 8.78 -3.95 0.75
N SER A 564 10.07 -3.87 0.41
CA SER A 564 10.63 -2.79 -0.42
C SER A 564 10.06 -2.81 -1.84
N ALA A 565 10.10 -1.68 -2.55
CA ALA A 565 9.61 -1.62 -3.94
C ALA A 565 10.36 -2.61 -4.87
N GLY A 566 11.66 -2.81 -4.68
CA GLY A 566 12.43 -3.83 -5.40
C GLY A 566 11.98 -5.26 -5.09
N ALA A 567 11.77 -5.58 -3.81
CA ALA A 567 11.26 -6.90 -3.38
C ALA A 567 9.87 -7.20 -3.95
N ASN A 568 8.99 -6.20 -4.02
CA ASN A 568 7.67 -6.34 -4.65
C ASN A 568 7.75 -6.59 -6.14
N GLN A 569 8.64 -5.89 -6.85
CA GLN A 569 8.84 -6.11 -8.28
C GLN A 569 9.31 -7.54 -8.53
N ILE A 570 10.22 -8.06 -7.70
CA ILE A 570 10.66 -9.46 -7.77
C ILE A 570 9.53 -10.44 -7.48
N LEU A 571 8.72 -10.17 -6.46
CA LEU A 571 7.54 -10.96 -6.14
C LEU A 571 6.57 -11.02 -7.33
N THR A 572 6.31 -9.88 -7.95
CA THR A 572 5.40 -9.75 -9.09
C THR A 572 5.96 -10.48 -10.31
N MET A 573 7.26 -10.34 -10.59
CA MET A 573 7.93 -11.07 -11.66
C MET A 573 7.94 -12.58 -11.41
N ALA A 574 8.21 -13.02 -10.18
CA ALA A 574 8.15 -14.44 -9.81
C ALA A 574 6.74 -15.00 -9.99
N PHE A 575 5.71 -14.22 -9.64
CA PHE A 575 4.32 -14.61 -9.78
C PHE A 575 3.90 -14.69 -11.27
N ILE A 576 4.22 -13.68 -12.09
CA ILE A 576 3.94 -13.70 -13.53
C ILE A 576 4.71 -14.84 -14.22
N GLY A 577 5.98 -15.03 -13.86
CA GLY A 577 6.78 -16.16 -14.32
C GLY A 577 6.16 -17.51 -13.98
N ALA A 578 5.73 -17.69 -12.73
CA ALA A 578 5.05 -18.90 -12.27
C ALA A 578 3.71 -19.13 -12.97
N LEU A 579 2.94 -18.08 -13.23
CA LEU A 579 1.71 -18.16 -14.01
C LEU A 579 1.99 -18.59 -15.45
N GLY A 580 3.00 -18.03 -16.10
CA GLY A 580 3.41 -18.43 -17.45
C GLY A 580 4.01 -19.84 -17.53
N GLU A 581 4.54 -20.39 -16.45
CA GLU A 581 4.97 -21.81 -16.37
C GLU A 581 3.82 -22.77 -16.06
N CYS A 582 2.79 -22.28 -15.36
CA CYS A 582 1.63 -23.08 -15.01
C CYS A 582 0.49 -22.96 -16.04
N SER A 583 0.50 -21.96 -16.92
CA SER A 583 -0.51 -21.79 -17.96
C SER A 583 -0.52 -22.95 -18.94
N VAL A 584 -1.69 -23.17 -19.54
CA VAL A 584 -1.89 -24.23 -20.54
C VAL A 584 -1.25 -23.85 -21.88
N ASP A 585 -1.09 -22.55 -22.13
CA ASP A 585 -0.61 -22.03 -23.41
C ASP A 585 0.91 -21.83 -23.44
N GLU A 586 1.56 -22.38 -24.46
CA GLU A 586 2.94 -22.08 -24.80
C GLU A 586 3.00 -20.79 -25.63
N ALA A 587 3.43 -19.68 -25.04
CA ALA A 587 3.56 -18.39 -25.71
C ALA A 587 4.93 -17.74 -25.50
N PRO A 588 5.39 -16.89 -26.43
CA PRO A 588 6.64 -16.17 -26.28
C PRO A 588 6.49 -15.11 -25.19
N MET A 589 7.55 -14.92 -24.39
CA MET A 589 7.55 -13.92 -23.34
C MET A 589 8.20 -12.64 -23.86
N VAL A 590 7.47 -11.53 -23.84
CA VAL A 590 7.92 -10.22 -24.31
C VAL A 590 7.90 -9.23 -23.15
N MET A 591 9.08 -8.69 -22.82
CA MET A 591 9.30 -7.82 -21.66
C MET A 591 9.85 -6.46 -22.11
N ASP A 592 9.13 -5.37 -21.85
CA ASP A 592 9.62 -4.00 -22.10
C ASP A 592 10.13 -3.32 -20.83
N THR A 593 11.44 -3.04 -20.79
CA THR A 593 12.15 -2.41 -19.66
C THR A 593 11.84 -3.05 -18.30
N PRO A 594 12.03 -4.37 -18.13
CA PRO A 594 11.60 -5.06 -16.91
C PRO A 594 12.48 -4.74 -15.68
N PHE A 595 13.60 -4.02 -15.83
CA PHE A 595 14.63 -3.89 -14.78
C PHE A 595 14.72 -2.51 -14.11
N GLY A 596 13.89 -1.54 -14.50
CA GLY A 596 14.09 -0.11 -14.19
C GLY A 596 14.31 0.26 -12.71
N ARG A 597 13.70 -0.45 -11.75
CA ARG A 597 13.81 -0.16 -10.29
C ARG A 597 14.61 -1.21 -9.51
N LEU A 598 15.25 -2.14 -10.19
CA LEU A 598 16.01 -3.22 -9.57
C LEU A 598 17.49 -2.84 -9.44
N ASP A 599 18.14 -3.30 -8.36
CA ASP A 599 19.59 -3.21 -8.20
C ASP A 599 20.32 -4.24 -9.08
N ILE A 600 21.66 -4.18 -9.07
CA ILE A 600 22.51 -5.05 -9.89
C ILE A 600 22.35 -6.53 -9.51
N GLY A 601 22.16 -6.84 -8.22
CA GLY A 601 22.04 -8.21 -7.73
C GLY A 601 20.77 -8.88 -8.23
N HIS A 602 19.63 -8.20 -8.08
CA HIS A 602 18.33 -8.68 -8.55
C HIS A 602 18.27 -8.79 -10.08
N ARG A 603 18.87 -7.84 -10.81
CA ARG A 603 18.97 -7.91 -12.28
C ARG A 603 19.74 -9.14 -12.74
N ARG A 604 20.88 -9.43 -12.10
CA ARG A 604 21.66 -10.62 -12.40
C ARG A 604 20.81 -11.89 -12.22
N ALA A 605 20.11 -12.03 -11.10
CA ALA A 605 19.27 -13.19 -10.84
C ALA A 605 18.16 -13.36 -11.90
N ILE A 606 17.55 -12.27 -12.36
CA ILE A 606 16.54 -12.33 -13.42
C ILE A 606 17.17 -12.71 -14.77
N LEU A 607 18.34 -12.18 -15.11
CA LEU A 607 19.03 -12.56 -16.34
C LEU A 607 19.44 -14.04 -16.34
N GLU A 608 19.89 -14.56 -15.19
CA GLU A 608 20.16 -15.99 -15.02
C GLU A 608 18.88 -16.82 -15.22
N TRP A 609 17.76 -16.41 -14.61
CA TRP A 609 16.46 -17.05 -14.81
C TRP A 609 16.00 -16.98 -16.26
N VAL A 610 16.13 -15.84 -16.94
CA VAL A 610 15.79 -15.69 -18.36
C VAL A 610 16.62 -16.66 -19.23
N GLY A 611 17.88 -16.90 -18.86
CA GLY A 611 18.74 -17.89 -19.50
C GLY A 611 18.29 -19.34 -19.34
N THR A 612 17.41 -19.65 -18.38
CA THR A 612 16.87 -21.00 -18.16
C THR A 612 15.70 -21.36 -19.07
N PHE A 613 15.05 -20.38 -19.71
CA PHE A 613 13.95 -20.66 -20.62
C PHE A 613 14.42 -21.46 -21.84
N ASP A 614 13.55 -22.37 -22.27
CA ASP A 614 13.61 -23.11 -23.53
C ASP A 614 12.65 -22.54 -24.60
N ARG A 615 11.82 -21.57 -24.21
CA ARG A 615 10.91 -20.81 -25.07
C ARG A 615 11.45 -19.42 -25.40
N GLN A 616 10.97 -18.86 -26.51
CA GLN A 616 11.37 -17.54 -26.99
C GLN A 616 11.10 -16.44 -25.94
N VAL A 617 12.13 -15.63 -25.67
CA VAL A 617 12.03 -14.43 -24.84
C VAL A 617 12.48 -13.22 -25.65
N ILE A 618 11.63 -12.21 -25.79
CA ILE A 618 11.95 -10.93 -26.42
C ILE A 618 12.11 -9.88 -25.32
N LEU A 619 13.31 -9.34 -25.18
CA LEU A 619 13.66 -8.47 -24.08
C LEU A 619 14.06 -7.08 -24.61
N PHE A 620 13.32 -6.04 -24.22
CA PHE A 620 13.68 -4.65 -24.51
C PHE A 620 14.35 -4.01 -23.28
N VAL A 621 15.57 -3.50 -23.45
CA VAL A 621 16.38 -2.90 -22.36
C VAL A 621 16.95 -1.55 -22.74
N GLN A 622 17.22 -0.71 -21.74
CA GLN A 622 17.98 0.55 -21.85
C GLN A 622 19.39 0.41 -21.25
N SER A 623 20.28 1.35 -21.55
CA SER A 623 21.67 1.33 -21.03
C SER A 623 21.75 1.33 -19.50
N GLY A 624 20.81 2.00 -18.83
CA GLY A 624 20.70 1.98 -17.37
C GLY A 624 20.27 0.63 -16.79
N GLU A 625 19.75 -0.28 -17.61
CA GLU A 625 19.21 -1.58 -17.21
C GLU A 625 20.14 -2.75 -17.56
N TYR A 626 20.71 -2.73 -18.77
CA TYR A 626 21.58 -3.76 -19.31
C TYR A 626 22.90 -3.15 -19.78
N ASP A 627 24.00 -3.66 -19.24
CA ASP A 627 25.35 -3.32 -19.67
C ASP A 627 25.96 -4.53 -20.41
N PRO A 628 26.25 -4.43 -21.72
CA PRO A 628 26.80 -5.55 -22.50
C PRO A 628 28.10 -6.12 -21.93
N THR A 629 28.93 -5.30 -21.27
CA THR A 629 30.21 -5.75 -20.71
C THR A 629 30.05 -6.57 -19.44
N ARG A 630 29.00 -6.28 -18.66
CA ARG A 630 28.69 -6.94 -17.39
C ARG A 630 27.73 -8.12 -17.57
N ASP A 631 26.68 -7.91 -18.36
CA ASP A 631 25.47 -8.74 -18.34
C ASP A 631 25.42 -9.79 -19.45
N ALA A 632 26.11 -9.56 -20.58
CA ALA A 632 26.11 -10.52 -21.70
C ALA A 632 26.67 -11.89 -21.30
N ALA A 633 27.67 -11.91 -20.42
CA ALA A 633 28.25 -13.13 -19.89
C ALA A 633 27.26 -13.96 -19.06
N ILE A 634 26.27 -13.31 -18.41
CA ILE A 634 25.25 -13.97 -17.59
C ILE A 634 24.30 -14.78 -18.47
N LEU A 635 23.93 -14.23 -19.64
CA LEU A 635 23.10 -14.92 -20.62
C LEU A 635 23.86 -16.03 -21.37
N ALA A 636 25.17 -16.21 -21.15
CA ALA A 636 25.95 -17.40 -21.52
C ALA A 636 25.74 -17.94 -22.95
N GLY A 637 25.56 -17.06 -23.94
CA GLY A 637 25.31 -17.46 -25.34
C GLY A 637 23.87 -17.86 -25.66
N LYS A 638 22.91 -17.59 -24.76
CA LYS A 638 21.46 -17.78 -24.97
C LYS A 638 20.81 -16.71 -25.86
N ILE A 639 21.56 -15.66 -26.21
CA ILE A 639 21.09 -14.61 -27.12
C ILE A 639 21.17 -15.15 -28.55
N GLY A 640 20.00 -15.40 -29.15
CA GLY A 640 19.89 -15.84 -30.54
C GLY A 640 19.95 -14.67 -31.54
N ARG A 641 19.41 -13.51 -31.14
CA ARG A 641 19.43 -12.28 -31.94
C ARG A 641 19.58 -11.05 -31.05
N GLU A 642 20.34 -10.06 -31.52
CA GLU A 642 20.53 -8.80 -30.82
C GLU A 642 20.34 -7.62 -31.79
N TYR A 643 19.63 -6.59 -31.33
CA TYR A 643 19.28 -5.40 -32.10
C TYR A 643 19.53 -4.13 -31.28
N THR A 644 19.89 -3.04 -31.96
CA THR A 644 19.88 -1.68 -31.41
C THR A 644 18.76 -0.86 -32.04
N ILE A 645 18.13 0.00 -31.23
CA ILE A 645 17.11 0.94 -31.69
C ILE A 645 17.70 2.35 -31.72
N ASP A 646 17.92 2.84 -32.93
CA ASP A 646 18.55 4.12 -33.18
C ASP A 646 17.51 5.18 -33.52
N ARG A 647 17.59 6.32 -32.81
CA ARG A 647 16.72 7.45 -33.06
C ARG A 647 17.34 8.30 -34.18
N LEU A 648 16.73 8.25 -35.37
CA LEU A 648 17.16 9.06 -36.52
C LEU A 648 16.66 10.51 -36.42
N SER A 649 15.45 10.72 -35.88
CA SER A 649 14.88 12.06 -35.70
C SER A 649 13.86 12.09 -34.55
N ALA A 650 13.21 13.24 -34.34
CA ALA A 650 12.12 13.33 -33.37
C ALA A 650 10.97 12.33 -33.65
N LYS A 651 10.76 11.98 -34.92
CA LYS A 651 9.63 11.19 -35.44
C LYS A 651 10.04 9.85 -36.10
N ARG A 652 11.35 9.57 -36.18
CA ARG A 652 11.90 8.37 -36.85
C ARG A 652 12.86 7.58 -35.97
N SER A 653 12.66 6.28 -35.93
CA SER A 653 13.57 5.29 -35.34
C SER A 653 13.79 4.14 -36.31
N GLU A 654 14.94 3.48 -36.18
CA GLU A 654 15.33 2.32 -36.98
C GLU A 654 15.86 1.21 -36.08
N VAL A 655 15.64 -0.04 -36.50
CA VAL A 655 16.15 -1.23 -35.80
C VAL A 655 17.32 -1.78 -36.60
N ASN A 656 18.50 -1.77 -36.00
CA ASN A 656 19.73 -2.26 -36.60
C ASN A 656 20.21 -3.54 -35.90
N PRO A 657 20.74 -4.54 -36.62
CA PRO A 657 21.46 -5.66 -35.99
C PRO A 657 22.64 -5.12 -35.18
N ALA A 658 22.80 -5.63 -33.95
CA ALA A 658 23.80 -5.17 -32.98
C ALA A 658 25.19 -5.78 -33.19
#